data_AF-A0A2G7G2F2-F1
#
_entry.id   AF-A0A2G7G2F2-F1
#
_cell.length_a   1.000
_cell.length_b   1.000
_cell.length_c   1.000
_cell.angle_alpha   90.00
_cell.angle_beta   90.00
_cell.angle_gamma   90.00
#
_symmetry.space_group_name_H-M   'P 1'
#
loop_
_entity.id
_entity.type
_entity.pdbx_description
1 polymer ?
#
loop_
_entity_poly.entity_id
_entity_poly.type
_entity_poly.pdbx_seq_one_letter_code
_entity_poly.pdbx_strand_id
1 'polypeptide(L)'
;MGASTAATVPLRFLIDTDSDTTPGARGDQRIDIASTLQKKRSAEQDRVSRETAQKELVDEIENLVGLENVKRQLLGVQNWVQICRRHGREPRNEWYNIVFQGNPGTGKSTIARIYAKMLYAIGISDSNTIKETSGRDLAIKGPQGVQRLIKEMVNSDSPSAPTAGVLIVDNPHTLMPSKLESHKEILDCLLQAMERKTGRIIVVFIGHGPDMETFLHENPRVQRRTCSTVSFADFDRHELLRLLGRRITDVYGGKMQVEGGQDGQYMQAAARRLARSRGEGFTNIYAVRQLVETIAHRQAECLMEQQDIGMEDSAAWTSLQSFVGQEPVKASVREVFGTVEENYWREVKNQKRLLVRVNRVFAGPPGTGKTTAAKLYAQILADLGLLSSGEVTVKPLSAFNNVSDTDGILSSTVGKALIIDMNTPETDDNDFQVSDSVLDMLIKELSANGENRCTILVGSDHAVDTLLPQLKEASRMLEHQVVRFEPLTREQMEELFQAKLQEQDVDATPEAFQAAMDILESARMRKDFDNARGIERLLTAANRNFDQRRSRAPDGPLSQRVLEPEYFNADLVGGKAALAFREELRHSIVPDDIISVLKRYHNEMKIAWFQGHEPRARVPCTLVFKGASGTGKKTVARHLSALYYKMGVLKTAAMVECSVSDLVTTSVSHTSIRTRSQLERGRGKLLYVEDAHRLGDNEYTLQAMDELIYLLPKLSQEMVVVLAGPSQELDHLLANRPRLASLFQEEIPFRNPTPRECLRLLDRRLEEEGVRGPRLYLTDPRETTHREFTRAIQILSMFPCWGNARDIGLLARWMVSVAVKDLPLDGTTLPEVRLTDEQAMACMIKLFNLKRDRLRFNQDPKARTLPRILSQPRTTERGGVRFPV
;
A
#
# COMPACT_ATOMS: atom_id res chain seq x y z
N MET A 1 30.67 -20.45 39.49
CA MET A 1 31.85 -20.23 40.35
C MET A 1 32.74 -19.21 39.68
N GLY A 2 33.07 -18.12 40.37
CA GLY A 2 33.76 -16.95 39.82
C GLY A 2 33.26 -15.69 40.53
N ALA A 3 33.50 -15.61 41.84
CA ALA A 3 33.10 -14.50 42.67
C ALA A 3 34.09 -13.33 42.50
N SER A 4 33.65 -12.26 41.86
CA SER A 4 34.31 -10.96 41.95
C SER A 4 33.70 -10.22 43.14
N THR A 5 34.35 -10.33 44.29
CA THR A 5 34.02 -9.58 45.52
C THR A 5 34.27 -8.09 45.30
N ALA A 6 33.22 -7.33 45.02
CA ALA A 6 33.24 -5.88 45.12
C ALA A 6 33.24 -5.50 46.60
N ALA A 7 34.35 -4.93 47.06
CA ALA A 7 34.54 -4.49 48.43
C ALA A 7 33.53 -3.36 48.77
N THR A 8 32.50 -3.69 49.55
CA THR A 8 31.64 -2.71 50.22
C THR A 8 32.45 -2.12 51.36
N VAL A 9 32.91 -0.87 51.22
CA VAL A 9 33.59 -0.15 52.31
C VAL A 9 32.52 0.32 53.29
N PRO A 10 32.53 -0.13 54.56
CA PRO A 10 31.56 0.33 55.55
C PRO A 10 31.82 1.80 55.90
N LEU A 11 30.76 2.60 55.92
CA LEU A 11 30.76 3.99 56.38
C LEU A 11 30.95 4.03 57.90
N ARG A 12 32.21 4.12 58.36
CA ARG A 12 32.53 4.24 59.79
C ARG A 12 32.81 5.70 60.15
N PHE A 13 31.82 6.36 60.77
CA PHE A 13 31.97 7.69 61.34
C PHE A 13 32.76 7.62 62.66
N LEU A 14 33.93 8.28 62.71
CA LEU A 14 34.75 8.39 63.92
C LEU A 14 34.34 9.65 64.72
N ILE A 15 33.98 9.43 65.99
CA ILE A 15 33.68 10.46 66.99
C ILE A 15 34.98 10.72 67.77
N ASP A 16 35.43 11.98 67.82
CA ASP A 16 36.54 12.42 68.68
C ASP A 16 35.95 13.03 69.95
N THR A 17 36.23 12.42 71.09
CA THR A 17 36.02 12.98 72.44
C THR A 17 37.39 13.22 73.04
N ASP A 18 37.78 14.49 73.21
CA ASP A 18 38.51 15.01 74.38
C ASP A 18 39.06 16.43 74.14
N SER A 19 38.84 17.32 75.11
CA SER A 19 39.89 18.22 75.60
C SER A 19 39.51 18.78 76.99
N ASP A 20 40.28 18.33 77.97
CA ASP A 20 40.37 18.87 79.33
C ASP A 20 40.89 20.31 79.32
N THR A 21 40.36 21.15 80.22
CA THR A 21 40.86 22.51 80.48
C THR A 21 41.28 22.67 81.94
N THR A 22 42.54 23.06 82.16
CA THR A 22 43.10 23.51 83.45
C THR A 22 42.72 24.98 83.75
N PRO A 23 42.52 25.38 85.03
CA PRO A 23 42.00 26.70 85.38
C PRO A 23 43.10 27.73 85.67
N GLY A 24 42.90 28.99 85.23
CA GLY A 24 43.78 30.11 85.53
C GLY A 24 43.07 31.47 85.52
N ALA A 25 43.04 32.07 86.72
CA ALA A 25 42.90 33.50 87.06
C ALA A 25 41.55 34.23 86.88
N ARG A 26 41.17 34.89 88.00
CA ARG A 26 39.95 35.64 88.29
C ARG A 26 39.91 37.02 87.60
N GLY A 27 38.73 37.40 87.13
CA GLY A 27 38.33 38.76 86.82
C GLY A 27 36.82 38.89 87.05
N ASP A 28 36.45 39.76 87.97
CA ASP A 28 35.12 39.93 88.57
C ASP A 28 34.12 40.54 87.56
N GLN A 29 33.16 39.75 87.08
CA GLN A 29 31.94 40.23 86.44
C GLN A 29 30.77 39.35 86.92
N ARG A 30 29.73 39.99 87.44
CA ARG A 30 28.47 39.33 87.85
C ARG A 30 27.93 38.50 86.68
N ILE A 31 28.12 37.19 86.77
CA ILE A 31 27.61 36.21 85.81
C ILE A 31 26.09 36.15 86.01
N ASP A 32 25.34 36.43 84.96
CA ASP A 32 23.91 36.21 84.91
C ASP A 32 23.65 34.70 84.75
N ILE A 33 23.61 33.99 85.89
CA ILE A 33 23.57 32.51 85.99
C ILE A 33 22.37 31.94 85.22
N ALA A 34 21.26 32.66 85.14
CA ALA A 34 20.07 32.27 84.39
C ALA A 34 20.33 32.21 82.87
N SER A 35 21.01 33.22 82.31
CA SER A 35 21.35 33.28 80.89
C SER A 35 22.38 32.21 80.48
N THR A 36 23.28 31.86 81.40
CA THR A 36 24.33 30.85 81.18
C THR A 36 23.78 29.42 81.26
N LEU A 37 22.81 29.18 82.15
CA LEU A 37 22.07 27.91 82.24
C LEU A 37 21.09 27.71 81.07
N GLN A 38 20.44 28.77 80.57
CA GLN A 38 19.63 28.73 79.34
C GLN A 38 20.49 28.45 78.11
N LYS A 39 21.66 29.07 77.97
CA LYS A 39 22.62 28.79 76.88
C LYS A 39 23.15 27.35 76.92
N LYS A 40 23.43 26.80 78.11
CA LYS A 40 23.85 25.39 78.27
C LYS A 40 22.73 24.40 77.94
N ARG A 41 21.47 24.66 78.35
CA ARG A 41 20.32 23.82 78.00
C ARG A 41 19.99 23.85 76.50
N SER A 42 20.04 25.03 75.87
CA SER A 42 19.87 25.16 74.41
C SER A 42 20.95 24.40 73.64
N ALA A 43 22.21 24.51 74.05
CA ALA A 43 23.33 23.83 73.40
C ALA A 43 23.27 22.30 73.54
N GLU A 44 22.78 21.77 74.67
CA GLU A 44 22.58 20.33 74.88
C GLU A 44 21.41 19.78 74.04
N GLN A 45 20.30 20.52 73.97
CA GLN A 45 19.14 20.19 73.14
C GLN A 45 19.49 20.17 71.65
N ASP A 46 20.30 21.14 71.19
CA ASP A 46 20.78 21.22 69.81
C ASP A 46 21.76 20.08 69.47
N ARG A 47 22.59 19.64 70.43
CA ARG A 47 23.47 18.48 70.26
C ARG A 47 22.69 17.18 70.05
N VAL A 48 21.72 16.89 70.91
CA VAL A 48 20.86 15.70 70.80
C VAL A 48 20.06 15.70 69.49
N SER A 49 19.57 16.87 69.07
CA SER A 49 18.82 17.02 67.80
C SER A 49 19.70 16.76 66.58
N ARG A 50 20.98 17.19 66.61
CA ARG A 50 21.94 16.92 65.53
C ARG A 50 22.38 15.47 65.45
N GLU A 51 22.58 14.81 66.59
CA GLU A 51 22.92 13.38 66.64
C GLU A 51 21.77 12.50 66.11
N THR A 52 20.52 12.87 66.42
CA THR A 52 19.33 12.18 65.91
C THR A 52 19.20 12.37 64.40
N ALA A 53 19.34 13.61 63.92
CA ALA A 53 19.34 13.93 62.49
C ALA A 53 20.46 13.20 61.73
N GLN A 54 21.62 13.00 62.34
CA GLN A 54 22.73 12.27 61.73
C GLN A 54 22.42 10.78 61.55
N LYS A 55 21.77 10.14 62.52
CA LYS A 55 21.36 8.71 62.41
C LYS A 55 20.30 8.52 61.33
N GLU A 56 19.25 9.33 61.34
CA GLU A 56 18.19 9.30 60.32
C GLU A 56 18.75 9.52 58.91
N LEU A 57 19.75 10.38 58.77
CA LEU A 57 20.39 10.67 57.49
C LEU A 57 21.18 9.48 56.92
N VAL A 58 21.86 8.72 57.77
CA VAL A 58 22.59 7.51 57.34
C VAL A 58 21.59 6.48 56.81
N ASP A 59 20.51 6.24 57.54
CA ASP A 59 19.45 5.31 57.13
C ASP A 59 18.76 5.76 55.84
N GLU A 60 18.49 7.06 55.67
CA GLU A 60 17.92 7.62 54.43
C GLU A 60 18.85 7.43 53.22
N ILE A 61 20.16 7.61 53.38
CA ILE A 61 21.14 7.48 52.29
C ILE A 61 21.36 6.02 51.89
N GLU A 62 21.41 5.10 52.86
CA GLU A 62 21.57 3.66 52.60
C GLU A 62 20.36 3.07 51.86
N ASN A 63 19.16 3.58 52.15
CA ASN A 63 17.92 3.14 51.52
C ASN A 63 17.70 3.65 50.09
N LEU A 64 18.54 4.56 49.58
CA LEU A 64 18.44 5.05 48.20
C LEU A 64 19.10 4.08 47.22
N VAL A 65 18.33 3.66 46.21
CA VAL A 65 18.78 2.78 45.12
C VAL A 65 19.69 3.57 44.18
N GLY A 66 20.92 3.08 43.98
CA GLY A 66 21.89 3.67 43.06
C GLY A 66 22.56 4.94 43.59
N LEU A 67 22.91 5.84 42.67
CA LEU A 67 23.51 7.16 42.96
C LEU A 67 24.91 7.10 43.61
N GLU A 68 25.68 6.06 43.35
CA GLU A 68 27.01 5.86 43.96
C GLU A 68 27.98 7.03 43.74
N ASN A 69 27.94 7.67 42.57
CA ASN A 69 28.73 8.86 42.30
C ASN A 69 28.32 10.04 43.20
N VAL A 70 27.01 10.24 43.38
CA VAL A 70 26.45 11.31 44.22
C VAL A 70 26.78 11.06 45.69
N LYS A 71 26.61 9.82 46.18
CA LYS A 71 26.97 9.42 47.55
C LYS A 71 28.44 9.72 47.84
N ARG A 72 29.34 9.39 46.90
CA ARG A 72 30.78 9.69 47.02
C ARG A 72 31.06 11.20 47.11
N GLN A 73 30.36 12.02 46.33
CA GLN A 73 30.52 13.47 46.36
C GLN A 73 30.00 14.10 47.67
N LEU A 74 28.89 13.61 48.21
CA LEU A 74 28.39 14.05 49.53
C LEU A 74 29.37 13.71 50.66
N LEU A 75 29.96 12.51 50.64
CA LEU A 75 31.03 12.12 51.57
C LEU A 75 32.27 13.00 51.41
N GLY A 76 32.58 13.44 50.19
CA GLY A 76 33.63 14.42 49.92
C GLY A 76 33.44 15.72 50.70
N VAL A 77 32.20 16.23 50.77
CA VAL A 77 31.87 17.44 51.54
C VAL A 77 32.08 17.21 53.04
N GLN A 78 31.66 16.07 53.57
CA GLN A 78 31.90 15.69 54.98
C GLN A 78 33.39 15.63 55.31
N ASN A 79 34.17 14.96 54.46
CA ASN A 79 35.62 14.84 54.63
C ASN A 79 36.30 16.21 54.57
N TRP A 80 35.85 17.08 53.67
CA TRP A 80 36.35 18.46 53.57
C TRP A 80 36.14 19.25 54.85
N VAL A 81 34.95 19.17 55.46
CA VAL A 81 34.66 19.83 56.75
C VAL A 81 35.60 19.34 57.85
N GLN A 82 35.86 18.04 57.92
CA GLN A 82 36.78 17.47 58.90
C GLN A 82 38.22 17.96 58.69
N ILE A 83 38.67 18.04 57.43
CA ILE A 83 40.00 18.56 57.07
C ILE A 83 40.12 20.03 57.48
N CYS A 84 39.12 20.87 57.21
CA CYS A 84 39.11 22.27 57.64
C CYS A 84 39.29 22.40 59.16
N ARG A 85 38.54 21.61 59.95
CA ARG A 85 38.64 21.59 61.42
C ARG A 85 40.04 21.21 61.89
N ARG A 86 40.64 20.18 61.29
CA ARG A 86 42.01 19.73 61.63
C ARG A 86 43.08 20.77 61.32
N HIS A 87 42.89 21.58 60.27
CA HIS A 87 43.81 22.67 59.92
C HIS A 87 43.56 23.97 60.69
N GLY A 88 42.70 23.96 61.72
CA GLY A 88 42.36 25.16 62.50
C GLY A 88 41.59 26.22 61.70
N ARG A 89 40.96 25.83 60.58
CA ARG A 89 40.11 26.71 59.76
C ARG A 89 38.66 26.51 60.15
N GLU A 90 37.93 27.61 60.30
CA GLU A 90 36.49 27.56 60.55
C GLU A 90 35.75 27.06 59.28
N PRO A 91 35.12 25.86 59.29
CA PRO A 91 34.50 25.29 58.10
C PRO A 91 33.35 26.12 57.53
N ARG A 92 32.72 26.97 58.37
CA ARG A 92 31.64 27.86 57.95
C ARG A 92 32.07 28.93 56.93
N ASN A 93 33.39 29.16 56.79
CA ASN A 93 33.94 30.11 55.83
C ASN A 93 34.13 29.53 54.41
N GLU A 94 33.85 28.25 54.21
CA GLU A 94 33.95 27.55 52.92
C GLU A 94 32.65 27.66 52.08
N TRP A 95 32.66 27.11 50.88
CA TRP A 95 31.50 27.10 49.99
C TRP A 95 30.73 25.79 50.00
N TYR A 96 29.41 25.92 50.20
CA TYR A 96 28.48 24.79 50.22
C TYR A 96 27.34 24.91 49.20
N ASN A 97 27.30 26.00 48.42
CA ASN A 97 26.34 26.13 47.33
C ASN A 97 26.64 25.10 46.25
N ILE A 98 25.64 24.33 45.81
CA ILE A 98 25.85 23.19 44.93
C ILE A 98 24.82 23.16 43.81
N VAL A 99 25.20 22.61 42.66
CA VAL A 99 24.32 22.47 41.49
C VAL A 99 24.07 20.98 41.24
N PHE A 100 22.81 20.58 41.17
CA PHE A 100 22.37 19.22 40.84
C PHE A 100 21.71 19.21 39.47
N GLN A 101 22.32 18.49 38.52
CA GLN A 101 21.85 18.41 37.14
C GLN A 101 21.62 16.96 36.70
N GLY A 102 20.64 16.73 35.82
CA GLY A 102 20.35 15.41 35.25
C GLY A 102 18.89 15.25 34.80
N ASN A 103 18.53 14.10 34.23
CA ASN A 103 17.19 13.85 33.72
C ASN A 103 16.10 13.86 34.82
N PRO A 104 14.82 14.15 34.50
CA PRO A 104 13.73 14.06 35.46
C PRO A 104 13.67 12.69 36.14
N GLY A 105 13.29 12.67 37.41
CA GLY A 105 13.07 11.43 38.15
C GLY A 105 14.34 10.68 38.59
N THR A 106 15.54 11.26 38.48
CA THR A 106 16.81 10.70 39.00
C THR A 106 17.03 10.90 40.50
N GLY A 107 16.12 11.57 41.20
CA GLY A 107 16.20 11.78 42.66
C GLY A 107 16.89 13.05 43.13
N LYS A 108 17.13 14.04 42.25
CA LYS A 108 17.79 15.32 42.58
C LYS A 108 17.18 16.06 43.78
N SER A 109 15.87 16.27 43.79
CA SER A 109 15.17 16.98 44.88
C SER A 109 15.24 16.21 46.20
N THR A 110 15.21 14.88 46.14
CA THR A 110 15.39 14.01 47.31
C THR A 110 16.78 14.18 47.91
N ILE A 111 17.83 14.13 47.08
CA ILE A 111 19.21 14.35 47.53
C ILE A 111 19.43 15.78 48.02
N ALA A 112 18.76 16.79 47.45
CA ALA A 112 18.88 18.18 47.91
C ALA A 112 18.38 18.38 49.34
N ARG A 113 17.26 17.75 49.70
CA ARG A 113 16.78 17.74 51.09
C ARG A 113 17.74 17.01 52.02
N ILE A 114 18.28 15.87 51.59
CA ILE A 114 19.28 15.10 52.36
C ILE A 114 20.56 15.93 52.56
N TYR A 115 21.03 16.62 51.52
CA TYR A 115 22.19 17.51 51.61
C TYR A 115 21.96 18.65 52.61
N ALA A 116 20.75 19.23 52.64
CA ALA A 116 20.41 20.26 53.61
C ALA A 116 20.42 19.74 55.06
N LYS A 117 19.79 18.58 55.31
CA LYS A 117 19.84 17.90 56.62
C LYS A 117 21.28 17.56 57.02
N MET A 118 22.11 17.14 56.06
CA MET A 118 23.52 16.80 56.28
C MET A 118 24.31 18.03 56.78
N LEU A 119 24.11 19.19 56.17
CA LEU A 119 24.78 20.43 56.56
C LEU A 119 24.38 20.88 57.99
N TYR A 120 23.13 20.65 58.39
CA TYR A 120 22.67 20.88 59.76
C TYR A 120 23.33 19.91 60.75
N ALA A 121 23.32 18.61 60.44
CA ALA A 121 23.91 17.57 61.30
C ALA A 121 25.41 17.78 61.55
N ILE A 122 26.16 18.21 60.52
CA ILE A 122 27.61 18.49 60.63
C ILE A 122 27.88 19.84 61.34
N GLY A 123 26.86 20.69 61.53
CA GLY A 123 26.97 21.98 62.21
C GLY A 123 27.42 23.14 61.31
N ILE A 124 27.20 23.02 59.99
CA ILE A 124 27.42 24.09 59.01
C ILE A 124 26.23 25.05 58.98
N SER A 125 24.99 24.55 58.98
CA SER A 125 23.80 25.37 59.23
C SER A 125 23.41 25.34 60.71
N ASP A 126 22.92 26.46 61.23
CA ASP A 126 22.49 26.56 62.62
C ASP A 126 21.05 26.07 62.82
N SER A 127 20.23 26.08 61.76
CA SER A 127 18.86 25.56 61.73
C SER A 127 18.68 24.50 60.62
N ASN A 128 17.68 23.63 60.76
CA ASN A 128 17.26 22.65 59.75
C ASN A 128 16.20 23.24 58.78
N THR A 129 16.24 24.56 58.57
CA THR A 129 15.22 25.29 57.80
C THR A 129 15.49 25.13 56.32
N ILE A 130 14.62 24.36 55.64
CA ILE A 130 14.65 24.11 54.21
C ILE A 130 13.49 24.86 53.56
N LYS A 131 13.78 25.75 52.61
CA LYS A 131 12.76 26.34 51.74
C LYS A 131 12.99 25.89 50.30
N GLU A 132 11.94 25.32 49.69
CA GLU A 132 11.93 24.95 48.27
C GLU A 132 11.16 26.02 47.47
N THR A 133 11.71 26.45 46.34
CA THR A 133 11.08 27.39 45.40
C THR A 133 11.47 27.03 43.98
N SER A 134 10.63 27.33 42.98
CA SER A 134 11.04 27.21 41.58
C SER A 134 11.57 28.53 41.04
N GLY A 135 12.35 28.48 39.95
CA GLY A 135 12.74 29.68 39.21
C GLY A 135 11.54 30.49 38.72
N ARG A 136 10.45 29.82 38.33
CA ARG A 136 9.19 30.46 37.95
C ARG A 136 8.52 31.18 39.12
N ASP A 137 8.49 30.56 40.29
CA ASP A 137 7.93 31.18 41.50
C ASP A 137 8.74 32.40 41.94
N LEU A 138 10.05 32.34 41.79
CA LEU A 138 10.94 33.47 42.06
C LEU A 138 10.69 34.62 41.06
N ALA A 139 10.47 34.31 39.78
CA ALA A 139 10.10 35.31 38.77
C ALA A 139 8.77 36.01 39.11
N ILE A 140 7.74 35.25 39.53
CA ILE A 140 6.43 35.79 39.93
C ILE A 140 6.54 36.69 41.16
N LYS A 141 7.32 36.27 42.16
CA LYS A 141 7.47 36.98 43.44
C LYS A 141 8.29 38.28 43.33
N GLY A 142 9.09 38.44 42.27
CA GLY A 142 9.94 39.59 42.07
C GLY A 142 11.09 39.71 43.09
N PRO A 143 12.01 40.68 42.92
CA PRO A 143 13.19 40.84 43.79
C PRO A 143 12.82 41.14 45.25
N GLN A 144 11.73 41.89 45.49
CA GLN A 144 11.23 42.14 46.85
C GLN A 144 10.72 40.87 47.53
N GLY A 145 10.10 39.96 46.79
CA GLY A 145 9.62 38.69 47.32
C GLY A 145 10.77 37.75 47.70
N VAL A 146 11.87 37.76 46.95
CA VAL A 146 13.10 37.02 47.30
C VAL A 146 13.73 37.56 48.58
N GLN A 147 13.82 38.88 48.72
CA GLN A 147 14.33 39.49 49.95
C GLN A 147 13.46 39.15 51.18
N ARG A 148 12.14 39.10 51.02
CA ARG A 148 11.23 38.65 52.10
C ARG A 148 11.48 37.18 52.45
N LEU A 149 11.60 36.32 51.45
CA LEU A 149 11.84 34.88 51.65
C LEU A 149 13.15 34.63 52.41
N ILE A 150 14.22 35.36 52.07
CA ILE A 150 15.50 35.32 52.77
C ILE A 150 15.36 35.89 54.20
N LYS A 151 14.72 37.04 54.37
CA LYS A 151 14.49 37.65 55.70
C LYS A 151 13.69 36.73 56.62
N GLU A 152 12.65 36.07 56.11
CA GLU A 152 11.88 35.09 56.87
C GLU A 152 12.73 33.88 57.29
N MET A 153 13.60 33.37 56.42
CA MET A 153 14.53 32.29 56.80
C MET A 153 15.50 32.76 57.89
N VAL A 154 15.98 33.99 57.81
CA VAL A 154 16.89 34.58 58.80
C VAL A 154 16.20 34.92 60.12
N ASN A 155 14.90 35.25 60.11
CA ASN A 155 14.15 35.69 61.29
C ASN A 155 13.43 34.56 62.04
N SER A 156 13.15 33.42 61.39
CA SER A 156 12.39 32.31 61.99
C SER A 156 13.18 31.59 63.09
N ASP A 157 14.50 31.44 62.93
CA ASP A 157 15.33 30.68 63.86
C ASP A 157 16.61 31.46 64.22
N SER A 158 16.57 32.13 65.36
CA SER A 158 17.69 32.81 66.04
C SER A 158 18.35 33.97 65.26
N PRO A 159 18.05 35.25 65.60
CA PRO A 159 18.54 36.43 64.85
C PRO A 159 20.07 36.63 64.89
N SER A 160 20.79 35.84 65.69
CA SER A 160 22.25 35.82 65.83
C SER A 160 22.94 34.65 65.08
N ALA A 161 22.19 33.80 64.37
CA ALA A 161 22.77 32.68 63.62
C ALA A 161 23.57 33.17 62.39
N PRO A 162 24.88 32.81 62.27
CA PRO A 162 25.68 33.14 61.09
C PRO A 162 25.21 32.42 59.81
N THR A 163 24.53 31.27 59.89
CA THR A 163 23.93 30.59 58.71
C THR A 163 22.55 30.04 59.03
N ALA A 164 21.53 30.65 58.42
CA ALA A 164 20.11 30.51 58.75
C ALA A 164 19.36 29.37 58.03
N GLY A 165 19.98 28.66 57.08
CA GLY A 165 19.35 27.49 56.43
C GLY A 165 19.72 27.29 54.96
N VAL A 166 18.98 26.40 54.28
CA VAL A 166 19.21 26.01 52.89
C VAL A 166 18.01 26.36 52.00
N LEU A 167 18.28 27.07 50.90
CA LEU A 167 17.31 27.43 49.87
C LEU A 167 17.51 26.53 48.65
N ILE A 168 16.50 25.74 48.31
CA ILE A 168 16.50 24.89 47.12
C ILE A 168 15.75 25.62 46.01
N VAL A 169 16.43 25.84 44.88
CA VAL A 169 15.87 26.49 43.69
C VAL A 169 15.77 25.47 42.56
N ASP A 170 14.54 25.05 42.25
CA ASP A 170 14.27 24.12 41.15
C ASP A 170 14.08 24.85 39.82
N ASN A 171 14.66 24.30 38.76
CA ASN A 171 14.68 24.83 37.39
C ASN A 171 15.06 26.32 37.33
N PRO A 172 16.26 26.73 37.81
CA PRO A 172 16.68 28.12 37.82
C PRO A 172 16.89 28.70 36.41
N HIS A 173 17.02 27.86 35.37
CA HIS A 173 17.07 28.30 33.97
C HIS A 173 15.80 29.09 33.57
N THR A 174 14.67 28.93 34.26
CA THR A 174 13.48 29.75 33.97
C THR A 174 13.66 31.21 34.40
N LEU A 175 14.72 31.55 35.14
CA LEU A 175 15.13 32.92 35.47
C LEU A 175 16.03 33.55 34.39
N MET A 176 16.30 32.83 33.29
CA MET A 176 17.13 33.31 32.19
C MET A 176 16.40 34.39 31.38
N PRO A 177 17.14 35.30 30.72
CA PRO A 177 16.60 36.61 30.35
C PRO A 177 15.67 36.53 29.12
N SER A 178 14.37 36.56 29.35
CA SER A 178 13.42 37.10 28.37
C SER A 178 13.28 38.62 28.57
N LYS A 179 14.26 39.42 28.12
CA LYS A 179 14.23 40.90 28.00
C LYS A 179 13.80 41.76 29.22
N LEU A 180 13.55 41.17 30.40
CA LEU A 180 13.04 41.86 31.60
C LEU A 180 14.17 42.12 32.60
N GLU A 181 14.42 43.39 32.94
CA GLU A 181 15.43 43.81 33.93
C GLU A 181 15.17 43.23 35.35
N SER A 182 13.91 42.90 35.67
CA SER A 182 13.51 42.33 36.97
C SER A 182 14.13 40.95 37.28
N HIS A 183 14.46 40.14 36.27
CA HIS A 183 15.07 38.82 36.48
C HIS A 183 16.55 38.91 36.88
N LYS A 184 17.26 39.95 36.41
CA LYS A 184 18.66 40.20 36.83
C LYS A 184 18.73 40.62 38.30
N GLU A 185 17.81 41.48 38.74
CA GLU A 185 17.74 41.93 40.14
C GLU A 185 17.45 40.77 41.10
N ILE A 186 16.63 39.79 40.70
CA ILE A 186 16.38 38.56 41.46
C ILE A 186 17.67 37.75 41.62
N LEU A 187 18.40 37.55 40.53
CA LEU A 187 19.65 36.79 40.56
C LEU A 187 20.73 37.51 41.38
N ASP A 188 20.85 38.82 41.25
CA ASP A 188 21.80 39.62 42.05
C ASP A 188 21.46 39.55 43.55
N CYS A 189 20.17 39.51 43.92
CA CYS A 189 19.75 39.31 45.30
C CYS A 189 20.15 37.91 45.83
N LEU A 190 20.00 36.86 45.02
CA LEU A 190 20.45 35.50 45.37
C LEU A 190 21.98 35.44 45.49
N LEU A 191 22.71 36.06 44.55
CA LEU A 191 24.17 36.12 44.56
C LEU A 191 24.71 36.85 45.79
N GLN A 192 24.05 37.94 46.21
CA GLN A 192 24.37 38.65 47.45
C GLN A 192 24.17 37.75 48.67
N ALA A 193 23.12 36.93 48.67
CA ALA A 193 22.83 35.98 49.75
C ALA A 193 23.81 34.78 49.79
N MET A 194 24.48 34.48 48.67
CA MET A 194 25.46 33.40 48.51
C MET A 194 26.92 33.82 48.78
N GLU A 195 27.18 35.09 49.11
CA GLU A 195 28.54 35.65 49.19
C GLU A 195 29.33 35.17 50.43
N ARG A 196 30.66 35.06 50.34
CA ARG A 196 31.50 34.59 51.47
C ARG A 196 31.43 35.57 52.65
N LYS A 197 31.36 35.05 53.88
CA LYS A 197 31.35 35.82 55.16
C LYS A 197 30.14 36.72 55.41
N THR A 198 29.39 37.12 54.37
CA THR A 198 28.18 37.96 54.46
C THR A 198 26.90 37.20 54.12
N GLY A 199 26.99 36.10 53.36
CA GLY A 199 25.88 35.23 53.02
C GLY A 199 25.35 34.50 54.25
N ARG A 200 24.02 34.52 54.41
CA ARG A 200 23.31 33.90 55.55
C ARG A 200 22.58 32.62 55.17
N ILE A 201 22.61 32.20 53.90
CA ILE A 201 21.92 31.01 53.40
C ILE A 201 22.81 30.22 52.44
N ILE A 202 22.56 28.92 52.33
CA ILE A 202 23.19 28.04 51.34
C ILE A 202 22.18 27.77 50.23
N VAL A 203 22.56 27.94 48.97
CA VAL A 203 21.67 27.76 47.82
C VAL A 203 22.00 26.47 47.06
N VAL A 204 20.99 25.64 46.83
CA VAL A 204 21.07 24.41 46.03
C VAL A 204 20.26 24.61 44.75
N PHE A 205 20.92 24.59 43.60
CA PHE A 205 20.27 24.69 42.30
C PHE A 205 19.97 23.30 41.74
N ILE A 206 18.74 23.06 41.27
CA ILE A 206 18.33 21.78 40.69
C ILE A 206 17.80 22.02 39.28
N GLY A 207 18.17 21.19 38.30
CA GLY A 207 17.56 21.27 36.97
C GLY A 207 17.93 20.14 36.03
N HIS A 208 17.42 20.24 34.80
CA HIS A 208 17.77 19.33 33.70
C HIS A 208 19.17 19.63 33.16
N GLY A 209 19.89 18.60 32.68
CA GLY A 209 21.32 18.71 32.31
C GLY A 209 21.62 19.86 31.32
N PRO A 210 21.07 19.79 30.10
CA PRO A 210 21.24 20.84 29.10
C PRO A 210 20.85 22.23 29.60
N ASP A 211 19.69 22.36 30.26
CA ASP A 211 19.20 23.65 30.75
C ASP A 211 20.13 24.26 31.81
N MET A 212 20.71 23.42 32.68
CA MET A 212 21.64 23.86 33.72
C MET A 212 23.01 24.26 33.15
N GLU A 213 23.47 23.58 32.09
CA GLU A 213 24.69 23.96 31.38
C GLU A 213 24.51 25.34 30.73
N THR A 214 23.38 25.59 30.07
CA THR A 214 23.04 26.90 29.52
C THR A 214 22.97 27.96 30.64
N PHE A 215 22.28 27.67 31.74
CA PHE A 215 22.15 28.58 32.89
C PHE A 215 23.49 28.98 33.50
N LEU A 216 24.41 28.03 33.68
CA LEU A 216 25.73 28.29 34.24
C LEU A 216 26.64 29.05 33.27
N HIS A 217 26.55 28.74 31.97
CA HIS A 217 27.33 29.43 30.93
C HIS A 217 26.95 30.92 30.85
N GLU A 218 25.65 31.24 30.89
CA GLU A 218 25.18 32.63 30.86
C GLU A 218 25.40 33.39 32.18
N ASN A 219 25.55 32.66 33.30
CA ASN A 219 25.75 33.26 34.63
C ASN A 219 27.05 32.79 35.29
N PRO A 220 28.24 33.22 34.81
CA PRO A 220 29.53 32.84 35.39
C PRO A 220 29.65 33.20 36.88
N ARG A 221 28.88 34.20 37.34
CA ARG A 221 28.83 34.62 38.75
C ARG A 221 28.24 33.55 39.68
N VAL A 222 27.33 32.72 39.18
CA VAL A 222 26.73 31.59 39.91
C VAL A 222 27.72 30.44 39.94
N GLN A 223 28.29 30.08 38.79
CA GLN A 223 29.31 29.02 38.68
C GLN A 223 30.53 29.31 39.57
N ARG A 224 30.97 30.57 39.60
CA ARG A 224 32.03 31.04 40.49
C ARG A 224 31.61 31.10 41.95
N ARG A 225 30.40 30.77 42.38
CA ARG A 225 29.92 30.75 43.78
C ARG A 225 29.44 29.38 44.25
N THR A 226 29.49 28.39 43.37
CA THR A 226 29.13 27.00 43.62
C THR A 226 30.39 26.17 43.87
N CYS A 227 30.39 25.30 44.87
CA CYS A 227 31.53 24.45 45.20
C CYS A 227 31.65 23.22 44.31
N SER A 228 30.53 22.72 43.79
CA SER A 228 30.51 21.55 42.90
C SER A 228 29.25 21.52 42.04
N THR A 229 29.36 20.84 40.89
CA THR A 229 28.23 20.46 40.04
C THR A 229 28.14 18.94 40.02
N VAL A 230 27.03 18.41 40.53
CA VAL A 230 26.76 16.98 40.65
C VAL A 230 25.86 16.56 39.50
N SER A 231 26.34 15.60 38.69
CA SER A 231 25.57 15.02 37.59
C SER A 231 24.88 13.72 38.03
N PHE A 232 23.57 13.67 37.86
CA PHE A 232 22.71 12.53 38.13
C PHE A 232 22.50 11.74 36.85
N ALA A 233 23.11 10.55 36.77
CA ALA A 233 22.91 9.62 35.69
C ALA A 233 21.53 8.93 35.77
N ASP A 234 21.03 8.48 34.62
CA ASP A 234 19.86 7.62 34.55
C ASP A 234 20.11 6.28 35.25
N PHE A 235 19.08 5.74 35.90
CA PHE A 235 19.20 4.47 36.61
C PHE A 235 19.53 3.33 35.64
N ASP A 236 20.45 2.46 36.02
CA ASP A 236 20.84 1.29 35.25
C ASP A 236 19.72 0.20 35.21
N ARG A 237 19.91 -0.87 34.44
CA ARG A 237 18.89 -1.93 34.30
C ARG A 237 18.57 -2.60 35.64
N HIS A 238 19.59 -2.84 36.46
CA HIS A 238 19.46 -3.50 37.76
C HIS A 238 18.81 -2.56 38.78
N GLU A 239 19.14 -1.27 38.75
CA GLU A 239 18.52 -0.21 39.54
C GLU A 239 17.04 -0.04 39.17
N LEU A 240 16.70 -0.01 37.87
CA LEU A 240 15.31 0.04 37.40
C LEU A 240 14.50 -1.20 37.82
N LEU A 241 15.10 -2.40 37.78
CA LEU A 241 14.47 -3.62 38.26
C LEU A 241 14.13 -3.52 39.76
N ARG A 242 15.10 -3.09 40.58
CA ARG A 242 14.89 -2.87 42.02
C ARG A 242 13.82 -1.82 42.29
N LEU A 243 13.84 -0.71 41.55
CA LEU A 243 12.82 0.35 41.66
C LEU A 243 11.42 -0.17 41.29
N LEU A 244 11.31 -0.98 40.23
CA LEU A 244 10.06 -1.59 39.80
C LEU A 244 9.49 -2.53 40.88
N GLY A 245 10.32 -3.45 41.40
CA GLY A 245 9.91 -4.38 42.47
C GLY A 245 9.52 -3.66 43.76
N ARG A 246 10.33 -2.67 44.19
CA ARG A 246 10.03 -1.83 45.36
C ARG A 246 8.71 -1.09 45.18
N ARG A 247 8.48 -0.48 44.01
CA ARG A 247 7.24 0.28 43.75
C ARG A 247 5.99 -0.60 43.78
N ILE A 248 6.04 -1.80 43.20
CA ILE A 248 4.92 -2.76 43.25
C ILE A 248 4.63 -3.13 44.71
N THR A 249 5.68 -3.40 45.49
CA THR A 249 5.55 -3.73 46.91
C THR A 249 4.93 -2.58 47.71
N ASP A 250 5.42 -1.36 47.51
CA ASP A 250 4.98 -0.16 48.23
C ASP A 250 3.51 0.20 47.91
N VAL A 251 3.12 0.13 46.62
CA VAL A 251 1.76 0.52 46.18
C VAL A 251 0.71 -0.51 46.59
N TYR A 252 1.03 -1.79 46.48
CA TYR A 252 0.06 -2.86 46.68
C TYR A 252 0.23 -3.61 48.02
N GLY A 253 1.17 -3.20 48.87
CA GLY A 253 1.44 -3.82 50.17
C GLY A 253 1.78 -5.32 50.05
N GLY A 254 2.46 -5.71 48.97
CA GLY A 254 2.79 -7.10 48.68
C GLY A 254 1.63 -8.00 48.23
N LYS A 255 0.42 -7.45 48.03
CA LYS A 255 -0.76 -8.23 47.57
C LYS A 255 -0.69 -8.60 46.09
N MET A 256 -0.02 -7.79 45.28
CA MET A 256 0.23 -8.09 43.87
C MET A 256 1.39 -9.09 43.76
N GLN A 257 1.07 -10.34 43.42
CA GLN A 257 2.08 -11.37 43.19
C GLN A 257 2.59 -11.28 41.75
N VAL A 258 3.91 -11.38 41.61
CA VAL A 258 4.58 -11.39 40.30
C VAL A 258 5.04 -12.81 40.01
N GLU A 259 4.61 -13.35 38.88
CA GLU A 259 5.03 -14.67 38.42
C GLU A 259 6.56 -14.74 38.25
N GLY A 260 7.18 -15.81 38.76
CA GLY A 260 8.63 -15.96 38.77
C GLY A 260 9.37 -15.06 39.78
N GLY A 261 8.65 -14.28 40.60
CA GLY A 261 9.20 -13.42 41.66
C GLY A 261 9.59 -12.02 41.20
N GLN A 262 9.93 -11.15 42.15
CA GLN A 262 10.26 -9.73 41.87
C GLN A 262 11.55 -9.54 41.06
N ASP A 263 12.48 -10.48 41.16
CA ASP A 263 13.69 -10.55 40.33
C ASP A 263 13.56 -11.57 39.18
N GLY A 264 12.35 -12.06 38.92
CA GLY A 264 12.03 -13.07 37.93
C GLY A 264 12.21 -12.61 36.47
N GLN A 265 12.08 -13.56 35.54
CA GLN A 265 12.33 -13.32 34.11
C GLN A 265 11.45 -12.23 33.51
N TYR A 266 10.17 -12.15 33.93
CA TYR A 266 9.21 -11.13 33.46
C TYR A 266 9.56 -9.72 33.96
N MET A 267 9.96 -9.58 35.23
CA MET A 267 10.41 -8.31 35.79
C MET A 267 11.71 -7.84 35.13
N GLN A 268 12.63 -8.77 34.88
CA GLN A 268 13.86 -8.49 34.13
C GLN A 268 13.57 -8.07 32.69
N ALA A 269 12.56 -8.65 32.03
CA ALA A 269 12.11 -8.24 30.70
C ALA A 269 11.51 -6.83 30.73
N ALA A 270 10.64 -6.54 31.70
CA ALA A 270 10.03 -5.23 31.90
C ALA A 270 11.08 -4.13 32.14
N ALA A 271 12.05 -4.38 33.03
CA ALA A 271 13.17 -3.47 33.28
C ALA A 271 14.06 -3.28 32.04
N ARG A 272 14.25 -4.33 31.23
CA ARG A 272 14.97 -4.25 29.95
C ARG A 272 14.25 -3.38 28.92
N ARG A 273 12.93 -3.52 28.79
CA ARG A 273 12.12 -2.68 27.91
C ARG A 273 12.22 -1.21 28.33
N LEU A 274 12.11 -0.92 29.62
CA LEU A 274 12.26 0.43 30.17
C LEU A 274 13.67 1.01 29.97
N ALA A 275 14.70 0.16 30.06
CA ALA A 275 16.09 0.58 29.82
C ALA A 275 16.40 0.83 28.32
N ARG A 276 15.64 0.23 27.40
CA ARG A 276 15.78 0.47 25.96
C ARG A 276 15.13 1.77 25.51
N SER A 277 14.07 2.21 26.18
CA SER A 277 13.45 3.53 25.96
C SER A 277 14.30 4.71 26.48
N ARG A 278 15.60 4.50 26.76
CA ARG A 278 16.53 5.56 27.14
C ARG A 278 16.90 6.37 25.89
N GLY A 279 16.32 7.56 25.79
CA GLY A 279 16.62 8.58 24.79
C GLY A 279 16.43 9.98 25.37
N GLU A 280 16.41 11.02 24.52
CA GLU A 280 16.04 12.37 24.94
C GLU A 280 14.65 12.36 25.59
N GLY A 281 14.56 12.81 26.84
CA GLY A 281 13.31 12.86 27.59
C GLY A 281 12.98 11.64 28.47
N PHE A 282 13.89 10.68 28.67
CA PHE A 282 13.67 9.58 29.62
C PHE A 282 13.51 10.09 31.06
N THR A 283 12.46 9.65 31.77
CA THR A 283 12.02 10.23 33.06
C THR A 283 12.24 9.33 34.30
N ASN A 284 13.05 8.28 34.17
CA ASN A 284 13.49 7.42 35.29
C ASN A 284 12.34 6.90 36.18
N ILE A 285 12.26 7.32 37.46
CA ILE A 285 11.22 6.87 38.40
C ILE A 285 9.81 7.15 37.88
N TYR A 286 9.60 8.20 37.11
CA TYR A 286 8.29 8.48 36.51
C TYR A 286 7.94 7.46 35.42
N ALA A 287 8.92 7.02 34.62
CA ALA A 287 8.74 5.93 33.66
C ALA A 287 8.44 4.60 34.37
N VAL A 288 9.12 4.30 35.49
CA VAL A 288 8.81 3.12 36.32
C VAL A 288 7.38 3.19 36.85
N ARG A 289 6.95 4.36 37.35
CA ARG A 289 5.57 4.56 37.83
C ARG A 289 4.55 4.33 36.73
N GLN A 290 4.75 4.92 35.56
CA GLN A 290 3.86 4.75 34.41
C GLN A 290 3.78 3.29 33.97
N LEU A 291 4.91 2.57 34.00
CA LEU A 291 4.95 1.15 33.69
C LEU A 291 4.13 0.33 34.70
N VAL A 292 4.26 0.58 36.02
CA VAL A 292 3.46 -0.11 37.04
C VAL A 292 1.96 0.17 36.85
N GLU A 293 1.59 1.42 36.59
CA GLU A 293 0.20 1.80 36.28
C GLU A 293 -0.32 1.05 35.04
N THR A 294 0.51 0.93 33.99
CA THR A 294 0.17 0.18 32.77
C THR A 294 0.00 -1.32 33.05
N ILE A 295 0.89 -1.92 33.84
CA ILE A 295 0.79 -3.33 34.23
C ILE A 295 -0.51 -3.57 35.01
N ALA A 296 -0.82 -2.70 35.98
CA ALA A 296 -2.03 -2.80 36.78
C ALA A 296 -3.30 -2.64 35.95
N HIS A 297 -3.30 -1.73 34.96
CA HIS A 297 -4.44 -1.53 34.08
C HIS A 297 -4.71 -2.77 33.21
N ARG A 298 -3.66 -3.31 32.57
CA ARG A 298 -3.75 -4.55 31.78
C ARG A 298 -4.19 -5.75 32.62
N GLN A 299 -3.69 -5.85 33.84
CA GLN A 299 -4.12 -6.90 34.76
C GLN A 299 -5.61 -6.76 35.10
N ALA A 300 -6.11 -5.53 35.28
CA ALA A 300 -7.53 -5.29 35.55
C ALA A 300 -8.41 -5.69 34.35
N GLU A 301 -8.00 -5.36 33.12
CA GLU A 301 -8.70 -5.77 31.88
C GLU A 301 -8.72 -7.30 31.76
N CYS A 302 -7.58 -7.98 31.92
CA CYS A 302 -7.50 -9.44 31.86
C CYS A 302 -8.40 -10.12 32.91
N LEU A 303 -8.48 -9.56 34.12
CA LEU A 303 -9.34 -10.09 35.19
C LEU A 303 -10.83 -9.87 34.94
N MET A 304 -11.20 -8.83 34.18
CA MET A 304 -12.61 -8.56 33.83
C MET A 304 -13.09 -9.37 32.63
N GLU A 305 -12.23 -9.69 31.66
CA GLU A 305 -12.63 -10.29 30.39
C GLU A 305 -12.38 -11.81 30.27
N GLN A 306 -11.64 -12.47 31.18
CA GLN A 306 -11.30 -13.91 31.05
C GLN A 306 -10.78 -14.32 29.65
N GLN A 307 -10.07 -13.43 28.95
CA GLN A 307 -9.44 -13.74 27.67
C GLN A 307 -7.95 -13.39 27.73
N ASP A 308 -7.11 -14.41 27.60
CA ASP A 308 -5.73 -14.22 27.17
C ASP A 308 -5.78 -13.73 25.73
N ILE A 309 -5.38 -12.48 25.48
CA ILE A 309 -5.38 -11.87 24.14
C ILE A 309 -4.40 -12.65 23.25
N GLY A 310 -4.92 -13.65 22.54
CA GLY A 310 -4.21 -14.46 21.56
C GLY A 310 -4.52 -13.99 20.13
N MET A 311 -3.69 -14.38 19.15
CA MET A 311 -3.92 -14.07 17.73
C MET A 311 -5.31 -14.53 17.24
N GLU A 312 -5.86 -15.58 17.86
CA GLU A 312 -7.15 -16.17 17.53
C GLU A 312 -8.33 -15.24 17.82
N ASP A 313 -8.15 -14.19 18.63
CA ASP A 313 -9.20 -13.23 18.97
C ASP A 313 -9.24 -12.00 18.03
N SER A 314 -8.26 -11.83 17.13
CA SER A 314 -8.32 -10.72 16.16
C SER A 314 -9.42 -10.96 15.13
N ALA A 315 -10.42 -10.07 15.14
CA ALA A 315 -11.47 -10.04 14.11
C ALA A 315 -10.89 -9.87 12.70
N ALA A 316 -9.79 -9.13 12.57
CA ALA A 316 -9.09 -8.93 11.30
C ALA A 316 -8.40 -10.22 10.81
N TRP A 317 -7.82 -11.00 11.73
CA TRP A 317 -7.27 -12.32 11.40
C TRP A 317 -8.35 -13.31 10.97
N THR A 318 -9.47 -13.35 11.68
CA THR A 318 -10.63 -14.19 11.33
C THR A 318 -11.17 -13.84 9.93
N SER A 319 -11.29 -12.54 9.65
CA SER A 319 -11.70 -12.03 8.34
C SER A 319 -10.68 -12.37 7.23
N LEU A 320 -9.39 -12.42 7.55
CA LEU A 320 -8.36 -12.83 6.59
C LEU A 320 -8.38 -14.36 6.38
N GLN A 321 -8.75 -15.15 7.39
CA GLN A 321 -8.92 -16.60 7.25
C GLN A 321 -10.07 -16.96 6.31
N SER A 322 -11.13 -16.16 6.26
CA SER A 322 -12.23 -16.34 5.32
C SER A 322 -11.89 -15.95 3.87
N PHE A 323 -10.68 -15.42 3.58
CA PHE A 323 -10.25 -15.19 2.21
C PHE A 323 -10.04 -16.53 1.50
N VAL A 324 -10.82 -16.76 0.46
CA VAL A 324 -10.76 -17.98 -0.35
C VAL A 324 -9.47 -18.00 -1.19
N GLY A 325 -8.72 -19.11 -1.11
CA GLY A 325 -7.57 -19.40 -1.98
C GLY A 325 -6.25 -18.65 -1.73
N GLN A 326 -6.23 -17.62 -0.87
CA GLN A 326 -5.04 -16.79 -0.66
C GLN A 326 -4.13 -17.29 0.48
N GLU A 327 -3.72 -18.56 0.40
CA GLU A 327 -2.82 -19.19 1.37
C GLU A 327 -1.45 -18.49 1.51
N PRO A 328 -0.84 -17.93 0.44
CA PRO A 328 0.42 -17.19 0.56
C PRO A 328 0.35 -16.01 1.54
N VAL A 329 -0.78 -15.28 1.56
CA VAL A 329 -0.99 -14.16 2.49
C VAL A 329 -1.14 -14.68 3.91
N LYS A 330 -1.92 -15.74 4.11
CA LYS A 330 -2.13 -16.36 5.43
C LYS A 330 -0.79 -16.86 5.99
N ALA A 331 0.03 -17.52 5.17
CA ALA A 331 1.37 -17.95 5.53
C ALA A 331 2.29 -16.78 5.92
N SER A 332 2.24 -15.66 5.17
CA SER A 332 2.99 -14.45 5.49
C SER A 332 2.61 -13.86 6.86
N VAL A 333 1.34 -13.88 7.24
CA VAL A 333 0.93 -13.41 8.57
C VAL A 333 1.41 -14.36 9.67
N ARG A 334 1.30 -15.68 9.46
CA ARG A 334 1.80 -16.69 10.40
C ARG A 334 3.32 -16.57 10.62
N GLU A 335 4.09 -16.21 9.59
CA GLU A 335 5.53 -15.96 9.70
C GLU A 335 5.84 -14.78 10.65
N VAL A 336 5.11 -13.66 10.50
CA VAL A 336 5.26 -12.50 11.38
C VAL A 336 4.90 -12.86 12.80
N PHE A 337 3.77 -13.56 12.99
CA PHE A 337 3.32 -14.01 14.30
C PHE A 337 4.35 -14.92 14.97
N GLY A 338 4.84 -15.95 14.27
CA GLY A 338 5.86 -16.87 14.81
C GLY A 338 7.13 -16.14 15.23
N THR A 339 7.54 -15.10 14.49
CA THR A 339 8.69 -14.28 14.86
C THR A 339 8.42 -13.41 16.09
N VAL A 340 7.21 -12.87 16.24
CA VAL A 340 6.80 -12.08 17.42
C VAL A 340 6.73 -12.97 18.66
N GLU A 341 6.14 -14.15 18.55
CA GLU A 341 6.06 -15.14 19.62
C GLU A 341 7.46 -15.63 20.03
N GLU A 342 8.32 -15.96 19.07
CA GLU A 342 9.71 -16.33 19.36
C GLU A 342 10.45 -15.17 20.05
N ASN A 343 10.21 -13.93 19.62
CA ASN A 343 10.79 -12.75 20.26
C ASN A 343 10.34 -12.55 21.71
N TYR A 344 9.08 -12.87 22.03
CA TYR A 344 8.58 -12.88 23.39
C TYR A 344 9.38 -13.87 24.25
N TRP A 345 9.50 -15.12 23.80
CA TRP A 345 10.25 -16.15 24.54
C TRP A 345 11.75 -15.89 24.61
N ARG A 346 12.35 -15.35 23.55
CA ARG A 346 13.75 -14.90 23.55
C ARG A 346 13.96 -13.81 24.58
N GLU A 347 13.03 -12.88 24.72
CA GLU A 347 13.13 -11.82 25.71
C GLU A 347 13.03 -12.39 27.13
N VAL A 348 12.10 -13.30 27.39
CA VAL A 348 11.99 -14.03 28.67
C VAL A 348 13.32 -14.75 28.99
N LYS A 349 13.91 -15.44 28.01
CA LYS A 349 15.20 -16.16 28.13
C LYS A 349 16.45 -15.27 28.06
N ASN A 350 16.29 -13.94 28.03
CA ASN A 350 17.40 -12.97 27.95
C ASN A 350 18.29 -13.11 26.71
N GLN A 351 17.70 -13.50 25.58
CA GLN A 351 18.34 -13.59 24.29
C GLN A 351 18.08 -12.34 23.44
N LYS A 352 18.90 -12.14 22.40
CA LYS A 352 18.69 -11.06 21.42
C LYS A 352 17.44 -11.34 20.59
N ARG A 353 16.57 -10.34 20.45
CA ARG A 353 15.39 -10.40 19.56
C ARG A 353 15.83 -10.57 18.11
N LEU A 354 15.10 -11.40 17.38
CA LEU A 354 15.09 -11.42 15.94
C LEU A 354 14.41 -10.16 15.40
N LEU A 355 14.81 -9.79 14.19
CA LEU A 355 14.18 -8.70 13.46
C LEU A 355 12.83 -9.18 12.93
N VAL A 356 11.74 -8.47 13.26
CA VAL A 356 10.42 -8.73 12.68
C VAL A 356 10.32 -7.97 11.36
N ARG A 357 10.18 -8.69 10.25
CA ARG A 357 9.99 -8.09 8.92
C ARG A 357 8.51 -7.81 8.73
N VAL A 358 8.09 -6.55 8.81
CA VAL A 358 6.68 -6.15 8.63
C VAL A 358 6.33 -5.75 7.19
N ASN A 359 7.29 -5.17 6.46
CA ASN A 359 7.09 -4.72 5.08
C ASN A 359 6.83 -5.90 4.14
N ARG A 360 5.92 -5.72 3.17
CA ARG A 360 5.51 -6.75 2.20
C ARG A 360 5.24 -6.19 0.81
N VAL A 361 5.36 -7.04 -0.21
CA VAL A 361 5.01 -6.73 -1.60
C VAL A 361 3.92 -7.70 -2.05
N PHE A 362 2.72 -7.20 -2.32
CA PHE A 362 1.57 -7.98 -2.77
C PHE A 362 1.44 -7.87 -4.29
N ALA A 363 1.77 -8.97 -4.97
CA ALA A 363 1.73 -9.10 -6.44
C ALA A 363 0.60 -10.04 -6.85
N GLY A 364 0.00 -9.85 -8.03
CA GLY A 364 -0.93 -10.84 -8.58
C GLY A 364 -1.98 -10.25 -9.54
N PRO A 365 -2.87 -11.07 -10.12
CA PRO A 365 -3.91 -10.63 -11.03
C PRO A 365 -4.92 -9.63 -10.41
N PRO A 366 -5.58 -8.78 -11.19
CA PRO A 366 -6.58 -7.84 -10.68
C PRO A 366 -7.75 -8.57 -10.00
N GLY A 367 -8.28 -7.96 -8.93
CA GLY A 367 -9.47 -8.47 -8.23
C GLY A 367 -9.25 -9.70 -7.35
N THR A 368 -8.01 -10.12 -7.08
CA THR A 368 -7.68 -11.18 -6.12
C THR A 368 -7.73 -10.74 -4.65
N GLY A 369 -8.09 -9.49 -4.37
CA GLY A 369 -8.24 -8.97 -3.00
C GLY A 369 -6.99 -8.38 -2.37
N LYS A 370 -5.91 -8.12 -3.14
CA LYS A 370 -4.63 -7.58 -2.64
C LYS A 370 -4.77 -6.37 -1.71
N THR A 371 -5.50 -5.34 -2.13
CA THR A 371 -5.69 -4.12 -1.33
C THR A 371 -6.49 -4.38 -0.06
N THR A 372 -7.47 -5.28 -0.11
CA THR A 372 -8.27 -5.67 1.07
C THR A 372 -7.42 -6.46 2.05
N ALA A 373 -6.63 -7.42 1.56
CA ALA A 373 -5.68 -8.18 2.36
C ALA A 373 -4.62 -7.27 3.01
N ALA A 374 -4.15 -6.24 2.30
CA ALA A 374 -3.17 -5.28 2.84
C ALA A 374 -3.76 -4.46 4.00
N LYS A 375 -5.04 -4.06 3.92
CA LYS A 375 -5.73 -3.38 5.01
C LYS A 375 -5.91 -4.29 6.23
N LEU A 376 -6.32 -5.54 6.02
CA LEU A 376 -6.44 -6.52 7.10
C LEU A 376 -5.08 -6.81 7.75
N TYR A 377 -4.03 -6.95 6.95
CA TYR A 377 -2.67 -7.14 7.45
C TYR A 377 -2.21 -5.96 8.33
N ALA A 378 -2.47 -4.72 7.92
CA ALA A 378 -2.19 -3.54 8.74
C ALA A 378 -2.94 -3.54 10.08
N GLN A 379 -4.22 -3.92 10.08
CA GLN A 379 -4.99 -4.05 11.31
C GLN A 379 -4.42 -5.15 12.22
N ILE A 380 -4.06 -6.31 11.67
CA ILE A 380 -3.43 -7.40 12.43
C ILE A 380 -2.11 -6.93 13.07
N LEU A 381 -1.29 -6.16 12.34
CA LEU A 381 -0.05 -5.61 12.91
C LEU A 381 -0.31 -4.62 14.08
N ALA A 382 -1.41 -3.87 14.02
CA ALA A 382 -1.82 -3.00 15.12
C ALA A 382 -2.33 -3.80 16.32
N ASP A 383 -3.13 -4.85 16.09
CA ASP A 383 -3.61 -5.76 17.13
C ASP A 383 -2.44 -6.48 17.84
N LEU A 384 -1.37 -6.81 17.09
CA LEU A 384 -0.12 -7.38 17.63
C LEU A 384 0.78 -6.34 18.33
N GLY A 385 0.41 -5.05 18.33
CA GLY A 385 1.18 -3.96 18.93
C GLY A 385 2.46 -3.60 18.18
N LEU A 386 2.59 -3.98 16.90
CA LEU A 386 3.70 -3.59 16.03
C LEU A 386 3.47 -2.21 15.37
N LEU A 387 2.21 -1.78 15.29
CA LEU A 387 1.78 -0.44 14.88
C LEU A 387 0.95 0.21 15.98
N SER A 388 0.97 1.55 16.05
CA SER A 388 0.18 2.32 17.01
C SER A 388 -1.30 2.43 16.61
N SER A 389 -1.60 2.30 15.32
CA SER A 389 -2.94 2.34 14.76
C SER A 389 -3.03 1.44 13.54
N GLY A 390 -4.18 0.78 13.35
CA GLY A 390 -4.51 0.01 12.15
C GLY A 390 -4.93 0.90 10.96
N GLU A 391 -4.88 2.22 11.12
CA GLU A 391 -5.20 3.17 10.04
C GLU A 391 -4.22 3.03 8.86
N VAL A 392 -4.77 3.08 7.65
CA VAL A 392 -4.04 2.81 6.41
C VAL A 392 -4.15 3.98 5.46
N THR A 393 -3.01 4.48 4.96
CA THR A 393 -2.95 5.47 3.89
C THR A 393 -2.60 4.79 2.57
N VAL A 394 -3.46 4.95 1.56
CA VAL A 394 -3.23 4.42 0.20
C VAL A 394 -2.78 5.57 -0.71
N LYS A 395 -1.66 5.41 -1.40
CA LYS A 395 -1.13 6.39 -2.36
C LYS A 395 -0.69 5.70 -3.64
N PRO A 396 -0.96 6.27 -4.83
CA PRO A 396 -0.37 5.78 -6.07
C PRO A 396 1.12 6.12 -6.10
N LEU A 397 1.91 5.37 -6.88
CA LEU A 397 3.35 5.62 -7.03
C LEU A 397 3.67 7.06 -7.51
N SER A 398 2.79 7.64 -8.34
CA SER A 398 2.93 9.01 -8.86
C SER A 398 2.89 10.11 -7.78
N ALA A 399 2.35 9.81 -6.59
CA ALA A 399 2.31 10.78 -5.49
C ALA A 399 3.69 11.08 -4.88
N PHE A 400 4.72 10.30 -5.21
CA PHE A 400 6.06 10.40 -4.64
C PHE A 400 7.08 11.09 -5.56
N ASN A 401 6.63 11.62 -6.71
CA ASN A 401 7.51 12.31 -7.64
C ASN A 401 8.07 13.63 -7.06
N ASN A 402 7.37 14.24 -6.10
CA ASN A 402 7.79 15.47 -5.41
C ASN A 402 8.39 15.17 -4.03
N VAL A 403 9.55 15.74 -3.73
CA VAL A 403 10.27 15.52 -2.46
C VAL A 403 9.50 16.07 -1.25
N SER A 404 8.89 17.26 -1.36
CA SER A 404 8.12 17.88 -0.27
C SER A 404 6.90 17.05 0.13
N ASP A 405 6.20 16.51 -0.87
CA ASP A 405 4.99 15.70 -0.66
C ASP A 405 5.37 14.35 -0.03
N THR A 406 6.53 13.81 -0.42
CA THR A 406 7.07 12.55 0.10
C THR A 406 7.36 12.64 1.61
N ASP A 407 8.08 13.68 2.07
CA ASP A 407 8.37 13.84 3.50
C ASP A 407 7.09 14.07 4.34
N GLY A 408 6.11 14.78 3.78
CA GLY A 408 4.79 14.95 4.40
C GLY A 408 4.03 13.62 4.54
N ILE A 409 4.05 12.78 3.50
CA ILE A 409 3.41 11.46 3.53
C ILE A 409 4.14 10.54 4.53
N LEU A 410 5.47 10.50 4.51
CA LEU A 410 6.27 9.65 5.38
C LEU A 410 6.18 10.04 6.86
N SER A 411 6.07 11.32 7.17
CA SER A 411 5.85 11.79 8.55
C SER A 411 4.43 11.48 9.05
N SER A 412 3.41 11.59 8.18
CA SER A 412 2.03 11.26 8.53
C SER A 412 1.76 9.77 8.78
N THR A 413 2.68 8.90 8.36
CA THR A 413 2.54 7.43 8.41
C THR A 413 3.28 6.78 9.57
N VAL A 414 3.95 7.57 10.41
CA VAL A 414 4.54 7.06 11.65
C VAL A 414 3.40 6.53 12.54
N GLY A 415 3.49 5.26 12.94
CA GLY A 415 2.47 4.55 13.71
C GLY A 415 1.35 3.91 12.89
N LYS A 416 1.37 4.05 11.55
CA LYS A 416 0.32 3.59 10.62
C LYS A 416 0.93 2.72 9.50
N ALA A 417 0.07 2.15 8.66
CA ALA A 417 0.48 1.44 7.45
C ALA A 417 0.36 2.32 6.19
N LEU A 418 1.40 2.31 5.35
CA LEU A 418 1.43 2.95 4.03
C LEU A 418 1.28 1.90 2.94
N ILE A 419 0.21 1.99 2.15
CA ILE A 419 0.03 1.18 0.93
C ILE A 419 0.41 2.02 -0.28
N ILE A 420 1.32 1.50 -1.11
CA ILE A 420 1.72 2.12 -2.37
C ILE A 420 1.16 1.27 -3.52
N ASP A 421 0.22 1.82 -4.29
CA ASP A 421 -0.32 1.17 -5.49
C ASP A 421 0.61 1.42 -6.69
N MET A 422 1.17 0.33 -7.21
CA MET A 422 2.09 0.32 -8.34
C MET A 422 1.36 0.25 -9.69
N ASN A 423 0.04 0.07 -9.69
CA ASN A 423 -0.74 0.10 -10.92
C ASN A 423 -1.07 1.55 -11.27
N THR A 424 -0.13 2.25 -11.92
CA THR A 424 -0.38 3.60 -12.44
C THR A 424 -1.36 3.54 -13.62
N PRO A 425 -2.48 4.28 -13.60
CA PRO A 425 -3.23 4.54 -14.81
C PRO A 425 -2.44 5.54 -15.65
N GLU A 426 -2.34 5.29 -16.95
CA GLU A 426 -1.85 6.25 -17.97
C GLU A 426 -0.33 6.34 -18.19
N THR A 427 0.24 5.31 -18.81
CA THR A 427 1.06 5.43 -20.03
C THR A 427 1.24 4.03 -20.61
N ASP A 428 1.35 3.94 -21.95
CA ASP A 428 1.57 2.67 -22.66
C ASP A 428 2.69 1.83 -21.99
N ASP A 429 2.49 0.51 -21.97
CA ASP A 429 3.24 -0.57 -21.27
C ASP A 429 4.80 -0.54 -21.37
N ASN A 430 5.43 0.46 -22.00
CA ASN A 430 6.88 0.53 -22.23
C ASN A 430 7.64 1.65 -21.50
N ASP A 431 6.99 2.63 -20.86
CA ASP A 431 7.68 3.71 -20.13
C ASP A 431 7.35 3.71 -18.63
N PHE A 432 7.30 2.52 -18.01
CA PHE A 432 7.36 2.41 -16.55
C PHE A 432 8.81 2.69 -16.07
N GLN A 433 9.29 3.91 -16.31
CA GLN A 433 10.49 4.45 -15.70
C GLN A 433 10.09 5.21 -14.44
N VAL A 434 10.30 4.55 -13.31
CA VAL A 434 10.23 5.20 -12.00
C VAL A 434 11.49 6.06 -11.85
N SER A 435 11.35 7.30 -11.38
CA SER A 435 12.50 8.17 -11.17
C SER A 435 13.44 7.58 -10.12
N ASP A 436 14.75 7.76 -10.28
CA ASP A 436 15.77 7.27 -9.33
C ASP A 436 15.49 7.75 -7.89
N SER A 437 14.94 8.96 -7.73
CA SER A 437 14.52 9.50 -6.43
C SER A 437 13.45 8.66 -5.72
N VAL A 438 12.49 8.13 -6.48
CA VAL A 438 11.41 7.29 -5.94
C VAL A 438 11.93 5.88 -5.65
N LEU A 439 12.82 5.36 -6.48
CA LEU A 439 13.49 4.08 -6.23
C LEU A 439 14.32 4.13 -4.94
N ASP A 440 15.12 5.18 -4.74
CA ASP A 440 15.91 5.37 -3.53
C ASP A 440 15.01 5.49 -2.28
N MET A 441 13.87 6.19 -2.40
CA MET A 441 12.86 6.25 -1.33
C MET A 441 12.29 4.87 -1.01
N LEU A 442 11.89 4.09 -2.02
CA LEU A 442 11.38 2.73 -1.84
C LEU A 442 12.41 1.81 -1.18
N ILE A 443 13.68 1.88 -1.60
CA ILE A 443 14.77 1.12 -0.97
C ILE A 443 14.90 1.52 0.49
N LYS A 444 14.93 2.83 0.78
CA LYS A 444 15.03 3.34 2.14
C LYS A 444 13.87 2.86 3.00
N GLU A 445 12.64 2.95 2.51
CA GLU A 445 11.43 2.61 3.27
C GLU A 445 11.25 1.10 3.48
N LEU A 446 11.50 0.29 2.45
CA LEU A 446 11.38 -1.16 2.56
C LEU A 446 12.53 -1.78 3.37
N SER A 447 13.71 -1.16 3.34
CA SER A 447 14.86 -1.55 4.17
C SER A 447 14.80 -0.98 5.59
N ALA A 448 14.08 0.13 5.79
CA ALA A 448 13.86 0.72 7.09
C ALA A 448 12.94 -0.20 7.89
N ASN A 449 13.55 -0.98 8.78
CA ASN A 449 12.85 -1.79 9.77
C ASN A 449 12.45 -0.93 10.98
N GLY A 450 11.86 0.25 10.71
CA GLY A 450 11.47 1.19 11.76
C GLY A 450 10.49 0.53 12.72
N GLU A 451 10.82 0.54 14.02
CA GLU A 451 9.85 0.22 15.05
C GLU A 451 8.68 1.21 14.87
N ASN A 452 7.45 0.72 14.62
CA ASN A 452 6.22 1.51 14.46
C ASN A 452 5.89 2.11 13.06
N ARG A 453 6.26 1.47 11.93
CA ARG A 453 5.73 1.80 10.58
C ARG A 453 5.77 0.58 9.66
N CYS A 454 4.77 0.41 8.79
CA CYS A 454 4.71 -0.69 7.82
C CYS A 454 4.42 -0.16 6.42
N THR A 455 5.26 -0.52 5.44
CA THR A 455 5.06 -0.19 4.02
C THR A 455 4.69 -1.45 3.23
N ILE A 456 3.59 -1.38 2.48
CA ILE A 456 3.08 -2.47 1.66
C ILE A 456 2.99 -1.99 0.21
N LEU A 457 3.69 -2.65 -0.70
CA LEU A 457 3.53 -2.40 -2.13
C LEU A 457 2.43 -3.29 -2.70
N VAL A 458 1.51 -2.75 -3.50
CA VAL A 458 0.44 -3.53 -4.15
C VAL A 458 0.50 -3.32 -5.66
N GLY A 459 0.54 -4.39 -6.45
CA GLY A 459 0.65 -4.30 -7.90
C GLY A 459 0.22 -5.56 -8.67
N SER A 460 0.11 -5.44 -9.99
CA SER A 460 0.02 -6.58 -10.90
C SER A 460 1.36 -7.34 -10.95
N ASP A 461 1.35 -8.61 -11.37
CA ASP A 461 2.59 -9.38 -11.55
C ASP A 461 3.57 -8.65 -12.48
N HIS A 462 3.08 -8.11 -13.60
CA HIS A 462 3.90 -7.33 -14.52
C HIS A 462 4.52 -6.10 -13.85
N ALA A 463 3.77 -5.31 -13.09
CA ALA A 463 4.29 -4.12 -12.43
C ALA A 463 5.40 -4.47 -11.43
N VAL A 464 5.22 -5.54 -10.67
CA VAL A 464 6.20 -6.03 -9.68
C VAL A 464 7.44 -6.59 -10.37
N ASP A 465 7.26 -7.43 -11.40
CA ASP A 465 8.35 -8.03 -12.16
C ASP A 465 9.14 -6.98 -12.97
N THR A 466 8.54 -5.83 -13.29
CA THR A 466 9.23 -4.69 -13.91
C THR A 466 10.00 -3.85 -12.89
N LEU A 467 9.44 -3.60 -11.71
CA LEU A 467 10.02 -2.72 -10.69
C LEU A 467 11.13 -3.41 -9.88
N LEU A 468 10.95 -4.67 -9.47
CA LEU A 468 11.93 -5.38 -8.62
C LEU A 468 13.35 -5.42 -9.20
N PRO A 469 13.57 -5.72 -10.50
CA PRO A 469 14.91 -5.67 -11.08
C PRO A 469 15.56 -4.27 -11.05
N GLN A 470 14.76 -3.20 -11.09
CA GLN A 470 15.27 -1.82 -11.04
C GLN A 470 15.85 -1.48 -9.66
N LEU A 471 15.42 -2.17 -8.60
CA LEU A 471 15.92 -2.00 -7.23
C LEU A 471 17.28 -2.67 -6.95
N LYS A 472 17.91 -3.30 -7.96
CA LYS A 472 19.27 -3.88 -7.91
C LYS A 472 19.52 -4.74 -6.66
N GLU A 473 20.42 -4.32 -5.77
CA GLU A 473 20.84 -5.07 -4.58
C GLU A 473 19.71 -5.27 -3.56
N ALA A 474 18.75 -4.32 -3.49
CA ALA A 474 17.60 -4.44 -2.60
C ALA A 474 16.61 -5.52 -3.07
N SER A 475 16.60 -5.87 -4.36
CA SER A 475 15.71 -6.89 -4.93
C SER A 475 15.84 -8.24 -4.22
N ARG A 476 17.08 -8.70 -3.96
CA ARG A 476 17.34 -9.97 -3.25
C ARG A 476 16.83 -9.97 -1.81
N MET A 477 16.84 -8.82 -1.13
CA MET A 477 16.27 -8.73 0.22
C MET A 477 14.74 -8.75 0.20
N LEU A 478 14.14 -8.21 -0.86
CA LEU A 478 12.69 -8.07 -1.01
C LEU A 478 12.03 -9.33 -1.56
N GLU A 479 12.77 -10.22 -2.25
CA GLU A 479 12.24 -11.49 -2.79
C GLU A 479 11.49 -12.32 -1.72
N HIS A 480 12.01 -12.37 -0.49
CA HIS A 480 11.36 -13.07 0.63
C HIS A 480 10.15 -12.34 1.22
N GLN A 481 9.90 -11.09 0.84
CA GLN A 481 8.77 -10.28 1.26
C GLN A 481 7.66 -10.22 0.20
N VAL A 482 7.86 -10.84 -0.97
CA VAL A 482 6.86 -10.90 -2.04
C VAL A 482 5.84 -11.99 -1.73
N VAL A 483 4.58 -11.57 -1.61
CA VAL A 483 3.42 -12.44 -1.51
C VAL A 483 2.69 -12.39 -2.84
N ARG A 484 2.72 -13.50 -3.59
CA ARG A 484 2.00 -13.62 -4.86
C ARG A 484 0.60 -14.15 -4.62
N PHE A 485 -0.38 -13.40 -5.10
CA PHE A 485 -1.80 -13.76 -5.09
C PHE A 485 -2.10 -14.55 -6.35
N GLU A 486 -2.75 -15.69 -6.17
CA GLU A 486 -3.11 -16.56 -7.28
C GLU A 486 -4.51 -16.21 -7.82
N PRO A 487 -4.75 -16.39 -9.14
CA PRO A 487 -6.09 -16.29 -9.70
C PRO A 487 -6.99 -17.39 -9.13
N LEU A 488 -8.29 -17.09 -9.00
CA LEU A 488 -9.22 -18.01 -8.33
C LEU A 488 -9.43 -19.29 -9.14
N THR A 489 -9.35 -20.43 -8.45
CA THR A 489 -9.74 -21.73 -9.02
C THR A 489 -11.27 -21.83 -9.17
N ARG A 490 -11.77 -22.87 -9.84
CA ARG A 490 -13.22 -23.03 -10.05
C ARG A 490 -13.91 -23.26 -8.72
N GLU A 491 -13.37 -24.18 -7.93
CA GLU A 491 -13.82 -24.48 -6.56
C GLU A 491 -13.82 -23.23 -5.68
N GLN A 492 -12.76 -22.42 -5.77
CA GLN A 492 -12.66 -21.16 -5.04
C GLN A 492 -13.68 -20.10 -5.51
N MET A 493 -14.00 -20.05 -6.81
CA MET A 493 -15.06 -19.18 -7.32
C MET A 493 -16.45 -19.65 -6.84
N GLU A 494 -16.69 -20.97 -6.79
CA GLU A 494 -17.93 -21.56 -6.26
C GLU A 494 -18.10 -21.21 -4.77
N GLU A 495 -17.07 -21.43 -3.96
CA GLU A 495 -17.05 -21.07 -2.53
C GLU A 495 -17.29 -19.57 -2.31
N LEU A 496 -16.56 -18.72 -3.05
CA LEU A 496 -16.71 -17.26 -2.93
C LEU A 496 -18.07 -16.77 -3.40
N PHE A 497 -18.62 -17.34 -4.48
CA PHE A 497 -19.95 -16.98 -4.99
C PHE A 497 -21.03 -17.36 -3.98
N GLN A 498 -20.95 -18.55 -3.37
CA GLN A 498 -21.87 -18.98 -2.33
C GLN A 498 -21.78 -18.11 -1.07
N ALA A 499 -20.56 -17.77 -0.63
CA ALA A 499 -20.37 -16.86 0.49
C ALA A 499 -21.00 -15.47 0.22
N LYS A 500 -20.88 -14.96 -1.01
CA LYS A 500 -21.48 -13.67 -1.41
C LYS A 500 -23.00 -13.69 -1.49
N LEU A 501 -23.59 -14.82 -1.89
CA LEU A 501 -25.04 -15.02 -1.86
C LEU A 501 -25.56 -14.97 -0.41
N GLN A 502 -24.89 -15.67 0.51
CA GLN A 502 -25.23 -15.67 1.94
C GLN A 502 -25.06 -14.29 2.58
N GLU A 503 -23.98 -13.57 2.27
CA GLU A 503 -23.73 -12.20 2.77
C GLU A 503 -24.84 -11.22 2.38
N GLN A 504 -25.46 -11.42 1.21
CA GLN A 504 -26.53 -10.57 0.69
C GLN A 504 -27.94 -11.07 1.01
N ASP A 505 -28.08 -12.22 1.70
CA ASP A 505 -29.35 -12.91 1.95
C ASP A 505 -30.14 -13.17 0.65
N VAL A 506 -29.43 -13.65 -0.38
CA VAL A 506 -29.97 -13.95 -1.71
C VAL A 506 -29.76 -15.42 -2.04
N ASP A 507 -30.80 -16.08 -2.53
CA ASP A 507 -30.73 -17.45 -3.02
C ASP A 507 -30.60 -17.50 -4.54
N ALA A 508 -30.09 -18.61 -5.07
CA ALA A 508 -30.06 -18.90 -6.50
C ALA A 508 -30.55 -20.32 -6.75
N THR A 509 -31.27 -20.54 -7.85
CA THR A 509 -31.64 -21.91 -8.24
C THR A 509 -30.38 -22.69 -8.65
N PRO A 510 -30.36 -24.04 -8.57
CA PRO A 510 -29.21 -24.84 -9.00
C PRO A 510 -28.81 -24.57 -10.46
N GLU A 511 -29.78 -24.35 -11.34
CA GLU A 511 -29.55 -24.02 -12.74
C GLU A 511 -28.92 -22.62 -12.88
N ALA A 512 -29.34 -21.67 -12.04
CA ALA A 512 -28.84 -20.31 -12.06
C ALA A 512 -27.39 -20.24 -11.54
N PHE A 513 -27.09 -21.01 -10.49
CA PHE A 513 -25.73 -21.19 -9.98
C PHE A 513 -24.82 -21.78 -11.06
N GLN A 514 -25.24 -22.84 -11.74
CA GLN A 514 -24.46 -23.45 -12.82
C GLN A 514 -24.25 -22.46 -13.98
N ALA A 515 -25.29 -21.72 -14.38
CA ALA A 515 -25.19 -20.70 -15.42
C ALA A 515 -24.18 -19.60 -15.06
N ALA A 516 -24.17 -19.16 -13.79
CA ALA A 516 -23.18 -18.20 -13.30
C ALA A 516 -21.76 -18.78 -13.33
N MET A 517 -21.57 -20.03 -12.92
CA MET A 517 -20.26 -20.70 -12.95
C MET A 517 -19.73 -20.88 -14.36
N ASP A 518 -20.57 -21.26 -15.32
CA ASP A 518 -20.17 -21.40 -16.73
C ASP A 518 -19.72 -20.05 -17.34
N ILE A 519 -20.39 -18.96 -16.96
CA ILE A 519 -20.02 -17.59 -17.34
C ILE A 519 -18.65 -17.22 -16.73
N LEU A 520 -18.46 -17.49 -15.44
CA LEU A 520 -17.22 -17.17 -14.72
C LEU A 520 -16.03 -18.02 -15.20
N GLU A 521 -16.21 -19.31 -15.45
CA GLU A 521 -15.18 -20.20 -15.98
C GLU A 521 -14.74 -19.74 -17.38
N SER A 522 -15.68 -19.27 -18.19
CA SER A 522 -15.37 -18.68 -19.50
C SER A 522 -14.66 -17.34 -19.40
N ALA A 523 -15.02 -16.51 -18.42
CA ALA A 523 -14.35 -15.25 -18.16
C ALA A 523 -12.93 -15.46 -17.62
N ARG A 524 -12.71 -16.50 -16.81
CA ARG A 524 -11.42 -16.85 -16.20
C ARG A 524 -10.32 -17.16 -17.23
N MET A 525 -10.69 -17.59 -18.42
CA MET A 525 -9.73 -17.79 -19.51
C MET A 525 -9.07 -16.48 -19.99
N ARG A 526 -9.63 -15.31 -19.67
CA ARG A 526 -9.09 -14.02 -20.13
C ARG A 526 -8.03 -13.46 -19.18
N LYS A 527 -7.07 -12.74 -19.77
CA LYS A 527 -5.97 -12.08 -19.03
C LYS A 527 -6.45 -10.92 -18.15
N ASP A 528 -7.57 -10.30 -18.49
CA ASP A 528 -8.17 -9.17 -17.77
C ASP A 528 -9.28 -9.59 -16.79
N PHE A 529 -9.43 -10.89 -16.51
CA PHE A 529 -10.42 -11.38 -15.57
C PHE A 529 -10.21 -10.81 -14.17
N ASP A 530 -11.26 -10.20 -13.63
CA ASP A 530 -11.19 -9.42 -12.40
C ASP A 530 -11.55 -10.23 -11.14
N ASN A 531 -11.39 -11.56 -11.19
CA ASN A 531 -11.56 -12.50 -10.07
C ASN A 531 -12.78 -12.17 -9.18
N ALA A 532 -12.57 -11.84 -7.90
CA ALA A 532 -13.65 -11.56 -6.95
C ALA A 532 -14.50 -10.36 -7.36
N ARG A 533 -13.90 -9.31 -7.94
CA ARG A 533 -14.64 -8.15 -8.47
C ARG A 533 -15.50 -8.53 -9.67
N GLY A 534 -15.05 -9.49 -10.48
CA GLY A 534 -15.83 -10.08 -11.57
C GLY A 534 -17.10 -10.77 -11.07
N ILE A 535 -16.98 -11.56 -10.02
CA ILE A 535 -18.10 -12.24 -9.34
C ILE A 535 -19.09 -11.22 -8.78
N GLU A 536 -18.60 -10.22 -8.06
CA GLU A 536 -19.44 -9.17 -7.47
C GLU A 536 -20.20 -8.38 -8.53
N ARG A 537 -19.56 -8.04 -9.66
CA ARG A 537 -20.22 -7.38 -10.80
C ARG A 537 -21.33 -8.25 -11.39
N LEU A 538 -21.09 -9.57 -11.54
CA LEU A 538 -22.08 -10.51 -12.05
C LEU A 538 -23.30 -10.58 -11.13
N LEU A 539 -23.09 -10.73 -9.82
CA LEU A 539 -24.16 -10.76 -8.81
C LEU A 539 -24.93 -9.44 -8.76
N THR A 540 -24.22 -8.30 -8.73
CA THR A 540 -24.84 -6.96 -8.73
C THR A 540 -25.73 -6.77 -9.95
N ALA A 541 -25.28 -7.23 -11.12
CA ALA A 541 -26.07 -7.17 -12.33
C ALA A 541 -27.29 -8.09 -12.33
N ALA A 542 -27.14 -9.32 -11.84
CA ALA A 542 -28.25 -10.26 -11.70
C ALA A 542 -29.32 -9.69 -10.76
N ASN A 543 -28.89 -9.11 -9.64
CA ASN A 543 -29.75 -8.40 -8.70
C ASN A 543 -30.50 -7.23 -9.35
N ARG A 544 -29.82 -6.42 -10.17
CA ARG A 544 -30.45 -5.32 -10.92
C ARG A 544 -31.47 -5.82 -11.94
N ASN A 545 -31.19 -6.93 -12.63
CA ASN A 545 -32.09 -7.52 -13.61
C ASN A 545 -33.36 -8.09 -12.94
N PHE A 546 -33.19 -8.72 -11.77
CA PHE A 546 -34.30 -9.14 -10.91
C PHE A 546 -35.21 -7.95 -10.56
N ASP A 547 -34.64 -6.85 -10.07
CA ASP A 547 -35.40 -5.65 -9.69
C ASP A 547 -36.13 -5.00 -10.88
N GLN A 548 -35.49 -4.97 -12.06
CA GLN A 548 -36.13 -4.45 -13.27
C GLN A 548 -37.32 -5.29 -13.72
N ARG A 549 -37.20 -6.63 -13.65
CA ARG A 549 -38.30 -7.53 -14.02
C ARG A 549 -39.46 -7.39 -13.02
N ARG A 550 -39.16 -7.35 -11.72
CA ARG A 550 -40.15 -7.15 -10.66
C ARG A 550 -40.87 -5.81 -10.78
N SER A 551 -40.19 -4.76 -11.22
CA SER A 551 -40.80 -3.44 -11.48
C SER A 551 -41.79 -3.46 -12.65
N ARG A 552 -41.62 -4.37 -13.61
CA ARG A 552 -42.50 -4.53 -14.79
C ARG A 552 -43.67 -5.49 -14.53
N ALA A 553 -43.51 -6.44 -13.61
CA ALA A 553 -44.53 -7.39 -13.21
C ALA A 553 -44.42 -7.67 -11.68
N PRO A 554 -45.21 -6.99 -10.85
CA PRO A 554 -45.15 -7.11 -9.38
C PRO A 554 -45.88 -8.36 -8.85
N ASP A 555 -45.78 -9.50 -9.54
CA ASP A 555 -46.38 -10.76 -9.10
C ASP A 555 -45.39 -11.55 -8.23
N GLY A 556 -45.72 -11.72 -6.94
CA GLY A 556 -45.03 -12.65 -6.03
C GLY A 556 -44.94 -12.19 -4.58
N PRO A 557 -44.81 -13.12 -3.60
CA PRO A 557 -44.61 -12.78 -2.19
C PRO A 557 -43.25 -12.10 -1.95
N LEU A 558 -43.21 -11.14 -1.03
CA LEU A 558 -42.04 -10.32 -0.68
C LEU A 558 -40.93 -11.08 0.09
N SER A 559 -41.10 -12.38 0.31
CA SER A 559 -40.44 -13.09 1.41
C SER A 559 -39.04 -13.65 1.10
N GLN A 560 -38.63 -13.81 -0.16
CA GLN A 560 -37.28 -14.33 -0.47
C GLN A 560 -36.84 -13.95 -1.91
N ARG A 561 -35.60 -13.46 -2.07
CA ARG A 561 -35.03 -13.17 -3.40
C ARG A 561 -34.33 -14.42 -3.92
N VAL A 562 -34.88 -15.01 -4.99
CA VAL A 562 -34.30 -16.18 -5.67
C VAL A 562 -33.91 -15.80 -7.09
N LEU A 563 -32.62 -15.96 -7.43
CA LEU A 563 -32.08 -15.69 -8.75
C LEU A 563 -32.26 -16.91 -9.68
N GLU A 564 -32.83 -16.66 -10.85
CA GLU A 564 -32.97 -17.59 -11.98
C GLU A 564 -31.85 -17.37 -13.03
N PRO A 565 -31.60 -18.34 -13.94
CA PRO A 565 -30.55 -18.24 -14.96
C PRO A 565 -30.64 -16.99 -15.85
N GLU A 566 -31.86 -16.53 -16.15
CA GLU A 566 -32.12 -15.41 -17.07
C GLU A 566 -31.59 -14.07 -16.53
N TYR A 567 -31.36 -13.94 -15.22
CA TYR A 567 -30.84 -12.72 -14.63
C TYR A 567 -29.33 -12.57 -14.84
N PHE A 568 -28.61 -13.65 -15.09
CA PHE A 568 -27.16 -13.63 -15.28
C PHE A 568 -26.78 -13.24 -16.71
N ASN A 569 -26.24 -12.04 -16.87
CA ASN A 569 -25.79 -11.55 -18.17
C ASN A 569 -24.29 -11.82 -18.37
N ALA A 570 -23.98 -12.73 -19.28
CA ALA A 570 -22.61 -13.09 -19.64
C ALA A 570 -21.78 -11.89 -20.15
N ASP A 571 -22.40 -10.92 -20.82
CA ASP A 571 -21.71 -9.77 -21.42
C ASP A 571 -21.06 -8.87 -20.35
N LEU A 572 -21.55 -8.88 -19.12
CA LEU A 572 -21.04 -8.07 -18.00
C LEU A 572 -19.79 -8.64 -17.35
N VAL A 573 -19.51 -9.92 -17.58
CA VAL A 573 -18.22 -10.57 -17.26
C VAL A 573 -17.47 -10.89 -18.55
N GLY A 574 -17.80 -10.19 -19.65
CA GLY A 574 -17.11 -10.15 -20.95
C GLY A 574 -17.52 -11.18 -22.01
N GLY A 575 -18.77 -11.64 -21.98
CA GLY A 575 -19.47 -12.25 -23.11
C GLY A 575 -19.80 -13.72 -22.95
N LYS A 576 -20.79 -14.19 -23.72
CA LYS A 576 -21.25 -15.59 -23.76
C LYS A 576 -20.09 -16.61 -23.89
N ALA A 577 -20.18 -17.64 -23.04
CA ALA A 577 -19.27 -18.79 -22.89
C ALA A 577 -19.04 -19.61 -24.17
N ALA A 578 -20.07 -19.67 -25.02
CA ALA A 578 -19.97 -20.25 -26.35
C ALA A 578 -19.91 -19.10 -27.36
N LEU A 579 -18.79 -18.97 -28.08
CA LEU A 579 -18.88 -18.41 -29.43
C LEU A 579 -19.82 -19.33 -30.19
N ALA A 580 -21.09 -18.95 -30.27
CA ALA A 580 -22.04 -19.56 -31.17
C ALA A 580 -21.66 -19.12 -32.58
N PHE A 581 -20.48 -19.50 -33.06
CA PHE A 581 -19.94 -19.10 -34.35
C PHE A 581 -20.95 -19.36 -35.46
N ARG A 582 -21.69 -20.47 -35.36
CA ARG A 582 -22.76 -20.82 -36.30
C ARG A 582 -23.99 -19.93 -36.24
N GLU A 583 -24.20 -19.16 -35.18
CA GLU A 583 -25.29 -18.18 -35.03
C GLU A 583 -24.76 -16.78 -35.37
N GLU A 584 -23.61 -16.38 -34.79
CA GLU A 584 -22.96 -15.10 -35.03
C GLU A 584 -22.53 -14.95 -36.51
N LEU A 585 -22.01 -16.00 -37.12
CA LEU A 585 -21.59 -16.03 -38.53
C LEU A 585 -22.66 -16.60 -39.47
N ARG A 586 -23.82 -17.06 -38.95
CA ARG A 586 -24.90 -17.68 -39.76
C ARG A 586 -25.31 -16.83 -40.96
N HIS A 587 -25.33 -15.52 -40.70
CA HIS A 587 -25.76 -14.50 -41.64
C HIS A 587 -24.59 -13.66 -42.17
N SER A 588 -23.37 -14.17 -42.06
CA SER A 588 -22.17 -13.60 -42.69
C SER A 588 -21.84 -14.38 -43.97
N ILE A 589 -21.14 -13.76 -44.91
CA ILE A 589 -20.71 -14.41 -46.17
C ILE A 589 -19.56 -15.42 -45.98
N VAL A 590 -19.26 -15.77 -44.73
CA VAL A 590 -18.08 -16.56 -44.37
C VAL A 590 -18.31 -18.02 -44.74
N PRO A 591 -17.38 -18.66 -45.47
CA PRO A 591 -17.51 -20.07 -45.84
C PRO A 591 -17.51 -21.01 -44.62
N ASP A 592 -18.31 -22.09 -44.68
CA ASP A 592 -18.42 -23.10 -43.60
C ASP A 592 -17.08 -23.75 -43.21
N ASP A 593 -16.17 -23.90 -44.17
CA ASP A 593 -14.80 -24.37 -43.98
C ASP A 593 -14.01 -23.47 -43.03
N ILE A 594 -14.16 -22.14 -43.12
CA ILE A 594 -13.52 -21.20 -42.19
C ILE A 594 -14.10 -21.31 -40.79
N ILE A 595 -15.42 -21.54 -40.67
CA ILE A 595 -16.07 -21.78 -39.37
C ILE A 595 -15.47 -23.03 -38.71
N SER A 596 -15.16 -24.07 -39.48
CA SER A 596 -14.51 -25.27 -38.95
C SER A 596 -13.09 -25.00 -38.42
N VAL A 597 -12.32 -24.13 -39.10
CA VAL A 597 -10.99 -23.69 -38.64
C VAL A 597 -11.08 -22.91 -37.32
N LEU A 598 -12.02 -21.97 -37.21
CA LEU A 598 -12.22 -21.21 -35.96
C LEU A 598 -12.61 -22.13 -34.79
N LYS A 599 -13.44 -23.16 -35.05
CA LYS A 599 -13.78 -24.18 -34.05
C LYS A 599 -12.58 -25.02 -33.63
N ARG A 600 -11.72 -25.39 -34.59
CA ARG A 600 -10.46 -26.10 -34.30
C ARG A 600 -9.60 -25.27 -33.34
N TYR A 601 -9.35 -24.00 -33.64
CA TYR A 601 -8.56 -23.12 -32.77
C TYR A 601 -9.18 -22.93 -31.38
N HIS A 602 -10.50 -22.76 -31.31
CA HIS A 602 -11.20 -22.70 -30.03
C HIS A 602 -10.95 -23.95 -29.18
N ASN A 603 -11.11 -25.13 -29.77
CA ASN A 603 -10.92 -26.41 -29.07
C ASN A 603 -9.46 -26.60 -28.64
N GLU A 604 -8.49 -26.31 -29.51
CA GLU A 604 -7.06 -26.43 -29.21
C GLU A 604 -6.64 -25.52 -28.05
N MET A 605 -7.08 -24.26 -28.04
CA MET A 605 -6.86 -23.33 -26.93
C MET A 605 -7.52 -23.80 -25.63
N LYS A 606 -8.75 -24.30 -25.71
CA LYS A 606 -9.50 -24.76 -24.53
C LYS A 606 -8.84 -25.99 -23.90
N ILE A 607 -8.39 -26.93 -24.73
CA ILE A 607 -7.64 -28.10 -24.28
C ILE A 607 -6.30 -27.69 -23.65
N ALA A 608 -5.57 -26.77 -24.27
CA ALA A 608 -4.31 -26.25 -23.71
C ALA A 608 -4.52 -25.68 -22.31
N TRP A 609 -5.55 -24.87 -22.14
CA TRP A 609 -5.88 -24.25 -20.87
C TRP A 609 -6.22 -25.28 -19.78
N PHE A 610 -7.05 -26.29 -20.10
CA PHE A 610 -7.33 -27.37 -19.15
C PHE A 610 -6.12 -28.22 -18.79
N GLN A 611 -5.11 -28.27 -19.67
CA GLN A 611 -3.82 -28.93 -19.40
C GLN A 611 -2.83 -28.05 -18.61
N GLY A 612 -3.20 -26.81 -18.26
CA GLY A 612 -2.31 -25.85 -17.62
C GLY A 612 -1.24 -25.29 -18.56
N HIS A 613 -1.41 -25.44 -19.88
CA HIS A 613 -0.56 -24.84 -20.89
C HIS A 613 -1.12 -23.50 -21.37
N GLU A 614 -0.25 -22.61 -21.85
CA GLU A 614 -0.70 -21.36 -22.45
C GLU A 614 -1.50 -21.62 -23.74
N PRO A 615 -2.72 -21.07 -23.89
CA PRO A 615 -3.54 -21.22 -25.09
C PRO A 615 -2.82 -20.83 -26.37
N ARG A 616 -1.98 -19.79 -26.30
CA ARG A 616 -1.19 -19.25 -27.40
C ARG A 616 -0.28 -20.30 -28.04
N ALA A 617 0.27 -21.22 -27.25
CA ALA A 617 1.22 -22.23 -27.75
C ALA A 617 0.58 -23.25 -28.70
N ARG A 618 -0.76 -23.34 -28.73
CA ARG A 618 -1.48 -24.28 -29.60
C ARG A 618 -2.15 -23.63 -30.80
N VAL A 619 -2.04 -22.32 -30.98
CA VAL A 619 -2.68 -21.61 -32.11
C VAL A 619 -1.73 -20.66 -32.84
N PRO A 620 -1.91 -20.47 -34.14
CA PRO A 620 -1.09 -19.54 -34.91
C PRO A 620 -1.43 -18.08 -34.54
N CYS A 621 -0.40 -17.27 -34.33
CA CYS A 621 -0.52 -15.83 -34.09
C CYS A 621 -0.09 -14.97 -35.29
N THR A 622 0.40 -15.59 -36.35
CA THR A 622 0.75 -14.98 -37.63
C THR A 622 0.02 -15.74 -38.73
N LEU A 623 -0.85 -15.03 -39.44
CA LEU A 623 -1.83 -15.63 -40.35
C LEU A 623 -1.83 -14.92 -41.70
N VAL A 624 -2.07 -15.65 -42.77
CA VAL A 624 -2.27 -15.10 -44.11
C VAL A 624 -3.68 -15.41 -44.61
N PHE A 625 -4.47 -14.38 -44.86
CA PHE A 625 -5.82 -14.50 -45.41
C PHE A 625 -5.80 -14.26 -46.93
N LYS A 626 -5.85 -15.36 -47.69
CA LYS A 626 -5.74 -15.34 -49.16
C LYS A 626 -7.12 -15.47 -49.80
N GLY A 627 -7.51 -14.54 -50.67
CA GLY A 627 -8.76 -14.70 -51.42
C GLY A 627 -9.20 -13.45 -52.17
N ALA A 628 -10.25 -13.55 -52.98
CA ALA A 628 -10.79 -12.40 -53.71
C ALA A 628 -11.29 -11.29 -52.76
N SER A 629 -11.52 -10.10 -53.31
CA SER A 629 -12.11 -9.01 -52.54
C SER A 629 -13.57 -9.35 -52.15
N GLY A 630 -13.98 -8.94 -50.96
CA GLY A 630 -15.35 -9.13 -50.48
C GLY A 630 -15.74 -10.57 -50.09
N THR A 631 -14.78 -11.47 -49.88
CA THR A 631 -15.03 -12.86 -49.39
C THR A 631 -15.19 -12.98 -47.88
N GLY A 632 -15.15 -11.87 -47.14
CA GLY A 632 -15.36 -11.86 -45.68
C GLY A 632 -14.08 -11.92 -44.82
N LYS A 633 -12.88 -11.84 -45.40
CA LYS A 633 -11.58 -11.82 -44.70
C LYS A 633 -11.55 -10.91 -43.47
N LYS A 634 -11.96 -9.65 -43.65
CA LYS A 634 -12.03 -8.63 -42.60
C LYS A 634 -13.05 -8.97 -41.50
N THR A 635 -14.20 -9.54 -41.87
CA THR A 635 -15.20 -9.99 -40.91
C THR A 635 -14.66 -11.13 -40.05
N VAL A 636 -14.03 -12.13 -40.67
CA VAL A 636 -13.40 -13.26 -39.95
C VAL A 636 -12.29 -12.78 -39.03
N ALA A 637 -11.47 -11.82 -39.45
CA ALA A 637 -10.42 -11.25 -38.60
C ALA A 637 -10.98 -10.63 -37.31
N ARG A 638 -12.13 -9.95 -37.37
CA ARG A 638 -12.80 -9.42 -36.16
C ARG A 638 -13.29 -10.52 -35.23
N HIS A 639 -13.91 -11.57 -35.77
CA HIS A 639 -14.36 -12.70 -34.95
C HIS A 639 -13.18 -13.51 -34.38
N LEU A 640 -12.09 -13.63 -35.13
CA LEU A 640 -10.84 -14.23 -34.66
C LEU A 640 -10.25 -13.41 -33.50
N SER A 641 -10.23 -12.08 -33.62
CA SER A 641 -9.80 -11.16 -32.55
C SER A 641 -10.62 -11.36 -31.27
N ALA A 642 -11.95 -11.43 -31.41
CA ALA A 642 -12.85 -11.69 -30.28
C ALA A 642 -12.62 -13.08 -29.66
N LEU A 643 -12.40 -14.12 -30.48
CA LEU A 643 -12.06 -15.46 -30.00
C LEU A 643 -10.74 -15.46 -29.22
N TYR A 644 -9.69 -14.86 -29.78
CA TYR A 644 -8.36 -14.87 -29.16
C TYR A 644 -8.35 -14.07 -27.86
N TYR A 645 -9.12 -12.99 -27.77
CA TYR A 645 -9.35 -12.28 -26.51
C TYR A 645 -10.08 -13.15 -25.48
N LYS A 646 -11.19 -13.79 -25.86
CA LYS A 646 -11.98 -14.65 -24.96
C LYS A 646 -11.19 -15.84 -24.41
N MET A 647 -10.20 -16.33 -25.17
CA MET A 647 -9.32 -17.44 -24.77
C MET A 647 -8.00 -16.97 -24.12
N GLY A 648 -7.85 -15.68 -23.81
CA GLY A 648 -6.67 -15.14 -23.13
C GLY A 648 -5.41 -15.01 -23.98
N VAL A 649 -5.49 -15.17 -25.30
CA VAL A 649 -4.34 -14.95 -26.21
C VAL A 649 -4.08 -13.45 -26.39
N LEU A 650 -5.14 -12.63 -26.47
CA LEU A 650 -5.08 -11.17 -26.60
C LEU A 650 -5.58 -10.46 -25.33
N LYS A 651 -5.09 -9.24 -25.09
CA LYS A 651 -5.53 -8.39 -23.97
C LYS A 651 -6.88 -7.73 -24.24
N THR A 652 -7.21 -7.47 -25.51
CA THR A 652 -8.51 -6.85 -25.89
C THR A 652 -9.08 -7.49 -27.16
N ALA A 653 -10.40 -7.45 -27.34
CA ALA A 653 -11.07 -7.90 -28.56
C ALA A 653 -10.90 -6.94 -29.75
N ALA A 654 -10.30 -5.76 -29.54
CA ALA A 654 -10.18 -4.73 -30.57
C ALA A 654 -9.22 -5.16 -31.69
N MET A 655 -9.60 -4.85 -32.93
CA MET A 655 -8.80 -5.09 -34.12
C MET A 655 -8.25 -3.77 -34.65
N VAL A 656 -6.93 -3.71 -34.90
CA VAL A 656 -6.28 -2.57 -35.54
C VAL A 656 -6.23 -2.82 -37.04
N GLU A 657 -7.01 -2.06 -37.79
CA GLU A 657 -7.03 -2.10 -39.24
C GLU A 657 -5.92 -1.19 -39.78
N CYS A 658 -5.05 -1.76 -40.61
CA CYS A 658 -3.89 -1.08 -41.17
C CYS A 658 -3.84 -1.32 -42.69
N SER A 659 -3.73 -0.25 -43.47
CA SER A 659 -3.41 -0.35 -44.89
C SER A 659 -1.91 -0.16 -45.11
N VAL A 660 -1.38 -0.57 -46.27
CA VAL A 660 0.03 -0.33 -46.62
C VAL A 660 0.39 1.16 -46.60
N SER A 661 -0.56 2.04 -46.91
CA SER A 661 -0.39 3.50 -46.83
C SER A 661 -0.20 4.02 -45.39
N ASP A 662 -0.66 3.27 -44.39
CA ASP A 662 -0.52 3.63 -42.97
C ASP A 662 0.83 3.23 -42.39
N LEU A 663 1.54 2.33 -43.06
CA LEU A 663 2.89 1.88 -42.68
C LEU A 663 3.98 2.75 -43.31
N VAL A 664 3.70 3.31 -44.49
CA VAL A 664 4.72 3.94 -45.35
C VAL A 664 4.63 5.47 -45.36
N THR A 665 5.76 6.13 -45.55
CA THR A 665 5.87 7.57 -45.83
C THR A 665 6.84 7.81 -46.99
N THR A 666 6.97 9.05 -47.44
CA THR A 666 7.95 9.44 -48.50
C THR A 666 9.41 9.39 -48.05
N SER A 667 9.68 9.09 -46.77
CA SER A 667 11.02 8.97 -46.21
C SER A 667 11.23 7.62 -45.52
N VAL A 668 12.42 7.03 -45.68
CA VAL A 668 12.78 5.70 -45.16
C VAL A 668 12.82 5.68 -43.62
N SER A 669 13.39 6.73 -43.00
CA SER A 669 13.46 6.84 -41.53
C SER A 669 12.06 6.98 -40.91
N HIS A 670 11.22 7.84 -41.50
CA HIS A 670 9.84 8.04 -41.04
C HIS A 670 8.95 6.82 -41.30
N THR A 671 9.21 6.04 -42.35
CA THR A 671 8.51 4.77 -42.61
C THR A 671 8.77 3.76 -41.50
N SER A 672 10.00 3.68 -41.01
CA SER A 672 10.36 2.79 -39.90
C SER A 672 9.65 3.20 -38.59
N ILE A 673 9.61 4.50 -38.28
CA ILE A 673 8.88 5.05 -37.11
C ILE A 673 7.38 4.76 -37.21
N ARG A 674 6.79 4.97 -38.40
CA ARG A 674 5.35 4.78 -38.61
C ARG A 674 4.95 3.31 -38.53
N THR A 675 5.77 2.42 -39.12
CA THR A 675 5.59 0.97 -39.01
C THR A 675 5.66 0.50 -37.55
N ARG A 676 6.65 0.98 -36.79
CA ARG A 676 6.76 0.73 -35.35
C ARG A 676 5.54 1.21 -34.58
N SER A 677 5.08 2.44 -34.84
CA SER A 677 3.88 2.97 -34.20
C SER A 677 2.64 2.12 -34.47
N GLN A 678 2.47 1.58 -35.68
CA GLN A 678 1.34 0.68 -35.98
C GLN A 678 1.47 -0.68 -35.28
N LEU A 679 2.68 -1.23 -35.19
CA LEU A 679 2.95 -2.45 -34.42
C LEU A 679 2.65 -2.26 -32.93
N GLU A 680 3.11 -1.16 -32.34
CA GLU A 680 2.81 -0.82 -30.93
C GLU A 680 1.31 -0.63 -30.71
N ARG A 681 0.60 0.06 -31.62
CA ARG A 681 -0.87 0.16 -31.55
C ARG A 681 -1.57 -1.19 -31.59
N GLY A 682 -1.00 -2.16 -32.30
CA GLY A 682 -1.48 -3.53 -32.39
C GLY A 682 -1.11 -4.41 -31.20
N ARG A 683 -0.28 -3.94 -30.27
CA ARG A 683 0.15 -4.71 -29.10
C ARG A 683 -1.06 -5.02 -28.20
N GLY A 684 -1.15 -6.26 -27.73
CA GLY A 684 -2.32 -6.78 -27.02
C GLY A 684 -3.57 -7.01 -27.89
N LYS A 685 -3.48 -6.78 -29.21
CA LYS A 685 -4.60 -6.76 -30.18
C LYS A 685 -4.30 -7.60 -31.42
N LEU A 686 -5.31 -7.71 -32.30
CA LEU A 686 -5.13 -8.24 -33.65
C LEU A 686 -4.82 -7.10 -34.63
N LEU A 687 -3.66 -7.13 -35.28
CA LEU A 687 -3.28 -6.23 -36.37
C LEU A 687 -3.66 -6.86 -37.71
N TYR A 688 -4.58 -6.22 -38.43
CA TYR A 688 -5.04 -6.65 -39.75
C TYR A 688 -4.43 -5.74 -40.82
N VAL A 689 -3.53 -6.29 -41.65
CA VAL A 689 -2.90 -5.57 -42.77
C VAL A 689 -3.66 -5.87 -44.05
N GLU A 690 -4.42 -4.88 -44.52
CA GLU A 690 -5.19 -4.95 -45.76
C GLU A 690 -4.29 -4.71 -46.98
N ASP A 691 -4.51 -5.50 -48.03
CA ASP A 691 -3.75 -5.48 -49.29
C ASP A 691 -2.24 -5.64 -49.09
N ALA A 692 -1.86 -6.58 -48.22
CA ALA A 692 -0.47 -6.83 -47.82
C ALA A 692 0.46 -7.21 -48.98
N HIS A 693 -0.06 -7.70 -50.11
CA HIS A 693 0.71 -7.96 -51.33
C HIS A 693 1.49 -6.72 -51.81
N ARG A 694 0.95 -5.52 -51.58
CA ARG A 694 1.57 -4.24 -51.97
C ARG A 694 2.82 -3.89 -51.17
N LEU A 695 3.12 -4.63 -50.10
CA LEU A 695 4.38 -4.45 -49.36
C LEU A 695 5.61 -4.72 -50.24
N GLY A 696 5.46 -5.50 -51.31
CA GLY A 696 6.52 -5.80 -52.26
C GLY A 696 6.71 -4.79 -53.39
N ASP A 697 5.89 -3.72 -53.49
CA ASP A 697 5.82 -2.89 -54.69
C ASP A 697 7.01 -1.93 -54.85
N ASN A 698 7.40 -1.21 -53.79
CA ASN A 698 8.34 -0.07 -53.86
C ASN A 698 9.40 -0.11 -52.73
N GLU A 699 10.52 0.62 -52.87
CA GLU A 699 11.60 0.65 -51.86
C GLU A 699 11.11 1.04 -50.45
N TYR A 700 10.18 2.00 -50.34
CA TYR A 700 9.61 2.40 -49.05
C TYR A 700 8.75 1.30 -48.41
N THR A 701 8.02 0.52 -49.22
CA THR A 701 7.19 -0.59 -48.70
C THR A 701 8.07 -1.77 -48.29
N LEU A 702 9.22 -1.95 -48.96
CA LEU A 702 10.24 -2.92 -48.55
C LEU A 702 10.85 -2.58 -47.19
N GLN A 703 11.13 -1.30 -46.92
CA GLN A 703 11.61 -0.86 -45.60
C GLN A 703 10.60 -1.19 -44.49
N ALA A 704 9.30 -0.91 -44.72
CA ALA A 704 8.25 -1.26 -43.75
C ALA A 704 8.20 -2.78 -43.53
N MET A 705 8.34 -3.57 -44.58
CA MET A 705 8.39 -5.03 -44.49
C MET A 705 9.61 -5.54 -43.71
N ASP A 706 10.79 -4.95 -43.91
CA ASP A 706 12.00 -5.34 -43.16
C ASP A 706 11.86 -5.03 -41.65
N GLU A 707 11.24 -3.91 -41.30
CA GLU A 707 10.88 -3.61 -39.90
C GLU A 707 9.84 -4.59 -39.33
N LEU A 708 8.83 -4.99 -40.12
CA LEU A 708 7.91 -6.07 -39.72
C LEU A 708 8.66 -7.38 -39.45
N ILE A 709 9.55 -7.80 -40.36
CA ILE A 709 10.34 -9.03 -40.21
C ILE A 709 11.22 -8.97 -38.95
N TYR A 710 11.78 -7.81 -38.64
CA TYR A 710 12.65 -7.62 -37.47
C TYR A 710 11.87 -7.61 -36.13
N LEU A 711 10.70 -6.97 -36.09
CA LEU A 711 9.96 -6.73 -34.84
C LEU A 711 8.93 -7.81 -34.52
N LEU A 712 8.33 -8.44 -35.54
CA LEU A 712 7.31 -9.47 -35.33
C LEU A 712 7.79 -10.59 -34.40
N PRO A 713 9.01 -11.16 -34.52
CA PRO A 713 9.48 -12.17 -33.57
C PRO A 713 9.51 -11.68 -32.12
N LYS A 714 9.83 -10.41 -31.88
CA LYS A 714 9.90 -9.80 -30.54
C LYS A 714 8.52 -9.52 -29.96
N LEU A 715 7.59 -9.06 -30.79
CA LEU A 715 6.22 -8.72 -30.42
C LEU A 715 5.27 -9.93 -30.51
N SER A 716 5.75 -11.07 -31.02
CA SER A 716 4.99 -12.30 -31.27
C SER A 716 4.42 -12.97 -30.03
N GLN A 717 4.69 -12.47 -28.83
CA GLN A 717 4.08 -12.94 -27.59
C GLN A 717 2.86 -12.11 -27.18
N GLU A 718 2.68 -10.93 -27.78
CA GLU A 718 1.73 -9.93 -27.30
C GLU A 718 0.67 -9.53 -28.32
N MET A 719 0.80 -9.92 -29.59
CA MET A 719 -0.15 -9.52 -30.65
C MET A 719 -0.44 -10.65 -31.63
N VAL A 720 -1.49 -10.51 -32.43
CA VAL A 720 -1.81 -11.43 -33.54
C VAL A 720 -1.79 -10.63 -34.83
N VAL A 721 -1.13 -11.12 -35.86
CA VAL A 721 -0.98 -10.39 -37.13
C VAL A 721 -1.59 -11.18 -38.27
N VAL A 722 -2.46 -10.52 -39.03
CA VAL A 722 -3.13 -11.08 -40.20
C VAL A 722 -2.75 -10.28 -41.44
N LEU A 723 -2.06 -10.90 -42.39
CA LEU A 723 -1.81 -10.34 -43.72
C LEU A 723 -2.94 -10.75 -44.65
N ALA A 724 -3.67 -9.80 -45.24
CA ALA A 724 -4.80 -10.10 -46.12
C ALA A 724 -4.60 -9.54 -47.53
N GLY A 725 -5.01 -10.30 -48.54
CA GLY A 725 -4.83 -9.90 -49.95
C GLY A 725 -5.36 -10.94 -50.95
N PRO A 726 -5.25 -10.67 -52.26
CA PRO A 726 -5.56 -11.63 -53.32
C PRO A 726 -4.59 -12.82 -53.27
N SER A 727 -5.10 -14.03 -53.53
CA SER A 727 -4.31 -15.25 -53.34
C SER A 727 -3.02 -15.26 -54.16
N GLN A 728 -3.13 -15.01 -55.48
CA GLN A 728 -1.98 -15.08 -56.39
C GLN A 728 -0.89 -14.06 -56.06
N GLU A 729 -1.28 -12.86 -55.64
CA GLU A 729 -0.35 -11.78 -55.34
C GLU A 729 0.36 -12.00 -53.99
N LEU A 730 -0.36 -12.54 -53.00
CA LEU A 730 0.24 -12.95 -51.74
C LEU A 730 1.17 -14.16 -51.91
N ASP A 731 0.79 -15.15 -52.73
CA ASP A 731 1.65 -16.28 -53.06
C ASP A 731 2.96 -15.80 -53.69
N HIS A 732 2.88 -14.84 -54.61
CA HIS A 732 4.05 -14.24 -55.24
C HIS A 732 4.91 -13.46 -54.23
N LEU A 733 4.30 -12.65 -53.35
CA LEU A 733 5.04 -11.94 -52.30
C LEU A 733 5.80 -12.90 -51.38
N LEU A 734 5.14 -13.95 -50.90
CA LEU A 734 5.74 -14.93 -49.98
C LEU A 734 6.83 -15.77 -50.65
N ALA A 735 6.63 -16.16 -51.92
CA ALA A 735 7.66 -16.86 -52.71
C ALA A 735 8.93 -16.02 -52.90
N ASN A 736 8.77 -14.71 -53.12
CA ASN A 736 9.91 -13.79 -53.30
C ASN A 736 10.58 -13.38 -51.98
N ARG A 737 9.96 -13.64 -50.82
CA ARG A 737 10.44 -13.22 -49.50
C ARG A 737 10.41 -14.36 -48.48
N PRO A 738 11.40 -15.27 -48.52
CA PRO A 738 11.45 -16.45 -47.65
C PRO A 738 11.42 -16.12 -46.14
N ARG A 739 12.03 -15.01 -45.72
CA ARG A 739 12.00 -14.57 -44.31
C ARG A 739 10.58 -14.23 -43.85
N LEU A 740 9.81 -13.52 -44.67
CA LEU A 740 8.41 -13.24 -44.36
C LEU A 740 7.58 -14.53 -44.36
N ALA A 741 7.76 -15.40 -45.35
CA ALA A 741 7.08 -16.69 -45.42
C ALA A 741 7.35 -17.56 -44.19
N SER A 742 8.57 -17.55 -43.66
CA SER A 742 8.91 -18.31 -42.44
C SER A 742 8.18 -17.84 -41.18
N LEU A 743 7.81 -16.55 -41.11
CA LEU A 743 7.03 -15.98 -40.01
C LEU A 743 5.54 -16.26 -40.15
N PHE A 744 5.04 -16.46 -41.36
CA PHE A 744 3.64 -16.60 -41.71
C PHE A 744 3.35 -17.98 -42.30
N GLN A 745 3.42 -19.02 -41.46
CA GLN A 745 3.25 -20.41 -41.89
C GLN A 745 1.78 -20.83 -42.03
N GLU A 746 0.87 -20.18 -41.29
CA GLU A 746 -0.55 -20.51 -41.36
C GLU A 746 -1.26 -19.67 -42.43
N GLU A 747 -1.79 -20.34 -43.43
CA GLU A 747 -2.50 -19.73 -44.54
C GLU A 747 -3.95 -20.18 -44.57
N ILE A 748 -4.87 -19.21 -44.61
CA ILE A 748 -6.31 -19.45 -44.66
C ILE A 748 -6.84 -19.01 -46.03
N PRO A 749 -7.18 -19.94 -46.94
CA PRO A 749 -7.74 -19.62 -48.23
C PRO A 749 -9.26 -19.35 -48.13
N PHE A 750 -9.68 -18.18 -48.60
CA PHE A 750 -11.06 -17.75 -48.71
C PHE A 750 -11.56 -17.96 -50.14
N ARG A 751 -12.41 -18.99 -50.32
CA ARG A 751 -13.11 -19.23 -51.59
C ARG A 751 -14.15 -18.15 -51.87
N ASN A 752 -14.58 -18.08 -53.13
CA ASN A 752 -15.73 -17.27 -53.49
C ASN A 752 -17.00 -17.87 -52.85
N PRO A 753 -17.87 -17.03 -52.25
CA PRO A 753 -19.12 -17.46 -51.66
C PRO A 753 -20.06 -18.06 -52.69
N THR A 754 -20.78 -19.10 -52.27
CA THR A 754 -21.81 -19.76 -53.05
C THR A 754 -22.99 -18.81 -53.31
N PRO A 755 -23.79 -19.05 -54.36
CA PRO A 755 -25.00 -18.26 -54.61
C PRO A 755 -25.93 -18.20 -53.40
N ARG A 756 -26.07 -19.31 -52.66
CA ARG A 756 -26.89 -19.39 -51.44
C ARG A 756 -26.39 -18.46 -50.34
N GLU A 757 -25.07 -18.37 -50.13
CA GLU A 757 -24.47 -17.45 -49.13
C GLU A 757 -24.63 -15.99 -49.55
N CYS A 758 -24.50 -15.69 -50.85
CA CYS A 758 -24.74 -14.35 -51.39
C CYS A 758 -26.21 -13.91 -51.22
N LEU A 759 -27.18 -14.79 -51.49
CA LEU A 759 -28.61 -14.49 -51.30
C LEU A 759 -28.95 -14.30 -49.82
N ARG A 760 -28.41 -15.13 -48.92
CA ARG A 760 -28.54 -14.94 -47.46
C ARG A 760 -27.98 -13.59 -47.01
N LEU A 761 -26.83 -13.16 -47.53
CA LEU A 761 -26.28 -11.83 -47.23
C LEU A 761 -27.18 -10.70 -47.75
N LEU A 762 -27.74 -10.85 -48.95
CA LEU A 762 -28.65 -9.87 -49.54
C LEU A 762 -29.91 -9.70 -48.69
N ASP A 763 -30.50 -10.81 -48.26
CA ASP A 763 -31.69 -10.86 -47.41
C ASP A 763 -31.48 -10.11 -46.09
N ARG A 764 -30.35 -10.38 -45.42
CA ARG A 764 -29.94 -9.67 -44.19
C ARG A 764 -29.79 -8.17 -44.41
N ARG A 765 -29.11 -7.74 -45.48
CA ARG A 765 -28.89 -6.31 -45.72
C ARG A 765 -30.20 -5.56 -45.98
N LEU A 766 -31.14 -6.20 -46.66
CA LEU A 766 -32.47 -5.64 -46.85
C LEU A 766 -33.24 -5.57 -45.52
N GLU A 767 -33.07 -6.55 -44.62
CA GLU A 767 -33.62 -6.54 -43.26
C GLU A 767 -33.06 -5.40 -42.41
N GLU A 768 -31.73 -5.22 -42.41
CA GLU A 768 -31.03 -4.15 -41.67
C GLU A 768 -31.49 -2.75 -42.13
N GLU A 769 -31.82 -2.60 -43.42
CA GLU A 769 -32.34 -1.36 -44.01
C GLU A 769 -33.87 -1.22 -43.87
N GLY A 770 -34.52 -2.11 -43.12
CA GLY A 770 -35.94 -2.02 -42.79
C GLY A 770 -36.91 -2.41 -43.91
N VAL A 771 -36.44 -3.10 -44.96
CA VAL A 771 -37.30 -3.63 -46.02
C VAL A 771 -38.03 -4.87 -45.50
N ARG A 772 -39.33 -4.74 -45.25
CA ARG A 772 -40.17 -5.80 -44.66
C ARG A 772 -40.95 -6.56 -45.73
N GLY A 773 -41.20 -7.85 -45.48
CA GLY A 773 -42.06 -8.71 -46.31
C GLY A 773 -41.42 -10.04 -46.72
N PRO A 774 -42.21 -11.01 -47.20
CA PRO A 774 -41.69 -12.29 -47.68
C PRO A 774 -40.90 -12.08 -48.97
N ARG A 775 -39.61 -12.45 -48.96
CA ARG A 775 -38.69 -12.34 -50.11
C ARG A 775 -38.42 -13.72 -50.68
N LEU A 776 -39.45 -14.30 -51.29
CA LEU A 776 -39.41 -15.69 -51.80
C LEU A 776 -38.34 -15.87 -52.88
N TYR A 777 -38.08 -14.84 -53.70
CA TYR A 777 -36.96 -14.82 -54.66
C TYR A 777 -35.57 -14.97 -54.01
N LEU A 778 -35.41 -14.76 -52.70
CA LEU A 778 -34.15 -15.00 -51.97
C LEU A 778 -34.15 -16.33 -51.21
N THR A 779 -35.33 -16.83 -50.82
CA THR A 779 -35.46 -17.89 -49.80
C THR A 779 -36.07 -19.20 -50.30
N ASP A 780 -36.95 -19.18 -51.32
CA ASP A 780 -37.66 -20.37 -51.79
C ASP A 780 -37.09 -20.92 -53.13
N PRO A 781 -36.44 -22.11 -53.13
CA PRO A 781 -35.93 -22.77 -54.33
C PRO A 781 -36.99 -23.17 -55.37
N ARG A 782 -38.26 -23.22 -54.97
CA ARG A 782 -39.39 -23.57 -55.84
C ARG A 782 -39.75 -22.43 -56.78
N GLU A 783 -39.49 -21.19 -56.37
CA GLU A 783 -39.78 -20.00 -57.16
C GLU A 783 -38.87 -19.87 -58.38
N THR A 784 -39.46 -19.41 -59.49
CA THR A 784 -38.71 -19.19 -60.74
C THR A 784 -37.72 -18.04 -60.59
N THR A 785 -38.11 -16.97 -59.90
CA THR A 785 -37.28 -15.80 -59.61
C THR A 785 -36.04 -16.17 -58.79
N HIS A 786 -36.18 -17.06 -57.79
CA HIS A 786 -35.05 -17.56 -57.00
C HIS A 786 -34.03 -18.33 -57.84
N ARG A 787 -34.49 -19.19 -58.76
CA ARG A 787 -33.61 -19.94 -59.66
C ARG A 787 -32.81 -19.00 -60.56
N GLU A 788 -33.44 -17.95 -61.07
CA GLU A 788 -32.80 -16.95 -61.93
C GLU A 788 -31.82 -16.07 -61.16
N PHE A 789 -32.13 -15.68 -59.92
CA PHE A 789 -31.19 -15.01 -59.01
C PHE A 789 -29.96 -15.88 -58.71
N THR A 790 -30.19 -17.14 -58.36
CA THR A 790 -29.14 -18.13 -58.12
C THR A 790 -28.24 -18.28 -59.35
N ARG A 791 -28.85 -18.43 -60.53
CA ARG A 791 -28.12 -18.53 -61.81
C ARG A 791 -27.31 -17.27 -62.10
N ALA A 792 -27.90 -16.09 -61.94
CA ALA A 792 -27.23 -14.83 -62.19
C ALA A 792 -26.01 -14.65 -61.28
N ILE A 793 -26.13 -14.95 -59.98
CA ILE A 793 -24.99 -14.92 -59.05
C ILE A 793 -23.94 -15.97 -59.40
N GLN A 794 -24.36 -17.19 -59.78
CA GLN A 794 -23.45 -18.25 -60.18
C GLN A 794 -22.59 -17.81 -61.39
N ILE A 795 -23.20 -17.17 -62.39
CA ILE A 795 -22.47 -16.64 -63.55
C ILE A 795 -21.56 -15.50 -63.14
N LEU A 796 -22.06 -14.55 -62.35
CA LEU A 796 -21.28 -13.43 -61.86
C LEU A 796 -20.07 -13.89 -61.06
N SER A 797 -20.18 -14.96 -60.27
CA SER A 797 -19.07 -15.52 -59.49
C SER A 797 -17.89 -16.02 -60.33
N MET A 798 -18.10 -16.27 -61.62
CA MET A 798 -17.05 -16.63 -62.58
C MET A 798 -16.30 -15.41 -63.12
N PHE A 799 -16.84 -14.19 -62.96
CA PHE A 799 -16.21 -12.99 -63.52
C PHE A 799 -15.08 -12.50 -62.61
N PRO A 800 -13.89 -12.16 -63.14
CA PRO A 800 -12.81 -11.60 -62.33
C PRO A 800 -13.16 -10.26 -61.66
N CYS A 801 -14.12 -9.51 -62.22
CA CYS A 801 -14.58 -8.23 -61.69
C CYS A 801 -15.68 -8.36 -60.61
N TRP A 802 -16.01 -9.59 -60.19
CA TRP A 802 -16.97 -9.85 -59.13
C TRP A 802 -16.36 -9.58 -57.75
N GLY A 803 -16.94 -8.62 -57.04
CA GLY A 803 -16.53 -8.14 -55.72
C GLY A 803 -17.26 -8.82 -54.56
N ASN A 804 -17.94 -9.94 -54.80
CA ASN A 804 -18.62 -10.75 -53.78
C ASN A 804 -19.54 -9.89 -52.88
N ALA A 805 -19.28 -9.82 -51.57
CA ALA A 805 -20.09 -9.02 -50.63
C ALA A 805 -20.17 -7.53 -51.01
N ARG A 806 -19.18 -6.94 -51.70
CA ARG A 806 -19.25 -5.54 -52.13
C ARG A 806 -20.35 -5.35 -53.18
N ASP A 807 -20.47 -6.28 -54.13
CA ASP A 807 -21.48 -6.22 -55.19
C ASP A 807 -22.88 -6.57 -54.68
N ILE A 808 -22.99 -7.52 -53.75
CA ILE A 808 -24.26 -7.77 -53.05
C ILE A 808 -24.73 -6.54 -52.27
N GLY A 809 -23.80 -5.74 -51.73
CA GLY A 809 -24.13 -4.50 -51.03
C GLY A 809 -24.54 -3.39 -51.97
N LEU A 810 -23.94 -3.33 -53.15
CA LEU A 810 -24.41 -2.46 -54.21
C LEU A 810 -25.83 -2.84 -54.64
N LEU A 811 -26.10 -4.13 -54.81
CA LEU A 811 -27.43 -4.64 -55.15
C LEU A 811 -28.48 -4.27 -54.09
N ALA A 812 -28.19 -4.52 -52.81
CA ALA A 812 -29.05 -4.15 -51.70
C ALA A 812 -29.37 -2.65 -51.69
N ARG A 813 -28.36 -1.78 -51.84
CA ARG A 813 -28.55 -0.32 -51.92
C ARG A 813 -29.44 0.10 -53.09
N TRP A 814 -29.27 -0.52 -54.26
CA TRP A 814 -30.14 -0.23 -55.40
C TRP A 814 -31.57 -0.69 -55.17
N MET A 815 -31.76 -1.86 -54.56
CA MET A 815 -33.07 -2.38 -54.19
C MET A 815 -33.79 -1.47 -53.18
N VAL A 816 -33.09 -1.04 -52.12
CA VAL A 816 -33.62 -0.06 -51.14
C VAL A 816 -33.95 1.27 -51.83
N SER A 817 -33.05 1.78 -52.68
CA SER A 817 -33.29 3.02 -53.41
C SER A 817 -34.53 2.97 -54.32
N VAL A 818 -34.82 1.82 -54.94
CA VAL A 818 -36.04 1.65 -55.74
C VAL A 818 -37.26 1.54 -54.84
N ALA A 819 -37.18 0.78 -53.75
CA ALA A 819 -38.28 0.65 -52.78
C ALA A 819 -38.65 1.98 -52.12
N VAL A 820 -37.67 2.86 -51.86
CA VAL A 820 -37.88 4.17 -51.24
C VAL A 820 -38.39 5.21 -52.25
N LYS A 821 -38.00 5.10 -53.52
CA LYS A 821 -38.41 6.07 -54.56
C LYS A 821 -39.93 6.12 -54.73
N ASP A 822 -40.59 5.00 -54.53
CA ASP A 822 -42.03 4.84 -54.76
C ASP A 822 -42.87 5.11 -53.48
N LEU A 823 -42.25 5.59 -52.39
CA LEU A 823 -42.96 5.93 -51.15
C LEU A 823 -43.60 7.33 -51.23
N PRO A 824 -44.91 7.46 -50.94
CA PRO A 824 -45.55 8.78 -50.81
C PRO A 824 -45.00 9.51 -49.59
N LEU A 825 -44.63 10.79 -49.76
CA LEU A 825 -44.13 11.67 -48.69
C LEU A 825 -45.24 12.45 -47.97
N ASP A 826 -46.50 12.26 -48.39
CA ASP A 826 -47.64 13.02 -47.91
C ASP A 826 -48.22 12.39 -46.62
N GLY A 827 -47.59 12.65 -45.47
CA GLY A 827 -48.08 12.21 -44.15
C GLY A 827 -47.10 12.40 -42.99
N THR A 828 -47.60 12.36 -41.76
CA THR A 828 -46.78 12.42 -40.51
C THR A 828 -46.15 11.08 -40.13
N THR A 829 -46.47 9.98 -40.82
CA THR A 829 -45.92 8.64 -40.59
C THR A 829 -45.44 8.02 -41.91
N LEU A 830 -44.23 7.45 -41.90
CA LEU A 830 -43.64 6.80 -43.08
C LEU A 830 -44.30 5.44 -43.32
N PRO A 831 -44.74 5.12 -44.56
CA PRO A 831 -45.24 3.79 -44.90
C PRO A 831 -44.14 2.71 -44.78
N GLU A 832 -44.54 1.44 -44.60
CA GLU A 832 -43.59 0.33 -44.61
C GLU A 832 -42.89 0.19 -45.97
N VAL A 833 -41.56 0.13 -45.97
CA VAL A 833 -40.76 -0.08 -47.18
C VAL A 833 -40.93 -1.53 -47.65
N ARG A 834 -41.49 -1.72 -48.84
CA ARG A 834 -41.70 -3.03 -49.47
C ARG A 834 -41.02 -3.08 -50.84
N LEU A 835 -40.53 -4.27 -51.21
CA LEU A 835 -39.84 -4.49 -52.47
C LEU A 835 -40.51 -5.64 -53.23
N THR A 836 -40.96 -5.35 -54.46
CA THR A 836 -41.58 -6.36 -55.33
C THR A 836 -40.53 -7.20 -56.06
N ASP A 837 -40.91 -8.42 -56.46
CA ASP A 837 -40.06 -9.34 -57.24
C ASP A 837 -39.59 -8.71 -58.57
N GLU A 838 -40.44 -7.92 -59.23
CA GLU A 838 -40.11 -7.23 -60.49
C GLU A 838 -39.04 -6.14 -60.28
N GLN A 839 -39.20 -5.30 -59.26
CA GLN A 839 -38.21 -4.28 -58.88
C GLN A 839 -36.87 -4.94 -58.50
N ALA A 840 -36.92 -6.02 -57.72
CA ALA A 840 -35.73 -6.77 -57.33
C ALA A 840 -35.00 -7.37 -58.55
N MET A 841 -35.74 -7.98 -59.46
CA MET A 841 -35.20 -8.56 -60.70
C MET A 841 -34.60 -7.47 -61.61
N ALA A 842 -35.22 -6.30 -61.72
CA ALA A 842 -34.68 -5.18 -62.48
C ALA A 842 -33.31 -4.71 -61.94
N CYS A 843 -33.16 -4.64 -60.61
CA CYS A 843 -31.86 -4.35 -59.98
C CYS A 843 -30.81 -5.44 -60.28
N MET A 844 -31.21 -6.71 -60.28
CA MET A 844 -30.31 -7.83 -60.59
C MET A 844 -29.84 -7.81 -62.05
N ILE A 845 -30.75 -7.53 -63.00
CA ILE A 845 -30.40 -7.34 -64.42
C ILE A 845 -29.43 -6.18 -64.58
N LYS A 846 -29.68 -5.05 -63.89
CA LYS A 846 -28.79 -3.89 -63.91
C LYS A 846 -27.38 -4.25 -63.43
N LEU A 847 -27.26 -5.00 -62.33
CA LEU A 847 -25.97 -5.46 -61.81
C LEU A 847 -25.28 -6.39 -62.80
N PHE A 848 -26.02 -7.34 -63.36
CA PHE A 848 -25.50 -8.31 -64.31
C PHE A 848 -24.94 -7.64 -65.57
N ASN A 849 -25.71 -6.72 -66.15
CA ASN A 849 -25.28 -5.94 -67.31
C ASN A 849 -24.04 -5.11 -67.00
N LEU A 850 -24.01 -4.40 -65.86
CA LEU A 850 -22.85 -3.61 -65.44
C LEU A 850 -21.58 -4.46 -65.32
N LYS A 851 -21.66 -5.67 -64.75
CA LYS A 851 -20.51 -6.55 -64.58
C LYS A 851 -20.09 -7.21 -65.88
N ARG A 852 -21.04 -7.65 -66.70
CA ARG A 852 -20.77 -8.16 -68.05
C ARG A 852 -20.07 -7.12 -68.91
N ASP A 853 -20.53 -5.87 -68.89
CA ASP A 853 -19.95 -4.82 -69.73
C ASP A 853 -18.52 -4.49 -69.28
N ARG A 854 -18.23 -4.53 -67.97
CA ARG A 854 -16.86 -4.44 -67.44
C ARG A 854 -15.98 -5.63 -67.82
N LEU A 855 -16.54 -6.84 -67.97
CA LEU A 855 -15.78 -8.01 -68.42
C LEU A 855 -15.24 -7.82 -69.85
N ARG A 856 -15.97 -7.11 -70.73
CA ARG A 856 -15.55 -6.85 -72.12
C ARG A 856 -14.25 -6.05 -72.22
N PHE A 857 -14.02 -5.18 -71.25
CA PHE A 857 -12.82 -4.33 -71.19
C PHE A 857 -11.74 -4.89 -70.26
N ASN A 858 -11.98 -6.06 -69.65
CA ASN A 858 -11.02 -6.66 -68.74
C ASN A 858 -9.91 -7.37 -69.52
N GLN A 859 -8.66 -6.95 -69.27
CA GLN A 859 -7.48 -7.51 -69.93
C GLN A 859 -6.92 -8.77 -69.23
N ASP A 860 -7.50 -9.17 -68.09
CA ASP A 860 -7.11 -10.35 -67.31
C ASP A 860 -7.08 -11.62 -68.20
N PRO A 861 -5.97 -12.39 -68.20
CA PRO A 861 -5.87 -13.66 -68.93
C PRO A 861 -7.03 -14.63 -68.64
N LYS A 862 -7.56 -14.65 -67.41
CA LYS A 862 -8.72 -15.48 -67.04
C LYS A 862 -10.01 -15.01 -67.73
N ALA A 863 -10.18 -13.70 -67.90
CA ALA A 863 -11.32 -13.14 -68.64
C ALA A 863 -11.28 -13.51 -70.13
N ARG A 864 -10.11 -13.79 -70.71
CA ARG A 864 -9.98 -14.23 -72.12
C ARG A 864 -10.52 -15.64 -72.38
N THR A 865 -10.59 -16.48 -71.35
CA THR A 865 -11.15 -17.84 -71.42
C THR A 865 -12.68 -17.88 -71.33
N LEU A 866 -13.31 -16.78 -70.91
CA LEU A 866 -14.76 -16.65 -70.85
C LEU A 866 -15.34 -16.20 -72.20
N PRO A 867 -16.57 -16.58 -72.55
CA PRO A 867 -17.21 -16.12 -73.78
C PRO A 867 -17.25 -14.58 -73.83
N ARG A 868 -16.56 -13.98 -74.81
CA ARG A 868 -16.50 -12.51 -74.98
C ARG A 868 -17.87 -11.88 -75.28
N ILE A 869 -18.83 -12.69 -75.72
CA ILE A 869 -20.21 -12.31 -76.02
C ILE A 869 -21.15 -13.14 -75.14
N LEU A 870 -21.31 -12.75 -73.88
CA LEU A 870 -22.42 -13.20 -73.05
C LEU A 870 -23.68 -12.43 -73.46
N SER A 871 -24.78 -13.14 -73.76
CA SER A 871 -26.04 -12.49 -74.14
C SER A 871 -26.66 -11.72 -72.97
N GLN A 872 -27.45 -10.70 -73.29
CA GLN A 872 -28.30 -10.03 -72.30
C GLN A 872 -29.36 -11.01 -71.73
N PRO A 873 -29.79 -10.83 -70.47
CA PRO A 873 -30.96 -11.54 -69.94
C PRO A 873 -32.16 -11.30 -70.86
N ARG A 874 -32.91 -12.35 -71.19
CA ARG A 874 -34.07 -12.27 -72.09
C ARG A 874 -35.36 -12.27 -71.28
N THR A 875 -36.28 -11.37 -71.61
CA THR A 875 -37.67 -11.42 -71.14
C THR A 875 -38.45 -12.42 -72.01
N THR A 876 -39.16 -13.35 -71.38
CA THR A 876 -39.98 -14.35 -72.11
C THR A 876 -41.46 -14.06 -71.95
N GLU A 877 -42.24 -14.30 -73.01
CA GLU A 877 -43.71 -14.06 -73.04
C GLU A 877 -44.48 -14.94 -72.03
N ARG A 878 -43.88 -16.04 -71.55
CA ARG A 878 -44.46 -16.96 -70.55
C ARG A 878 -43.90 -16.74 -69.13
N GLY A 879 -43.75 -15.49 -68.73
CA GLY A 879 -43.73 -15.11 -67.31
C GLY A 879 -42.37 -15.14 -66.61
N GLY A 880 -41.33 -14.54 -67.20
CA GLY A 880 -40.12 -14.24 -66.43
C GLY A 880 -38.89 -13.85 -67.25
N VAL A 881 -37.92 -13.24 -66.56
CA VAL A 881 -36.57 -12.94 -67.05
C VAL A 881 -35.72 -14.20 -66.95
N ARG A 882 -34.99 -14.55 -68.02
CA ARG A 882 -34.03 -15.65 -68.01
C ARG A 882 -32.61 -15.16 -68.24
N PHE A 883 -31.70 -15.52 -67.32
CA PHE A 883 -30.27 -15.30 -67.50
C PHE A 883 -29.67 -16.34 -68.45
N PRO A 884 -28.60 -15.99 -69.20
CA PRO A 884 -27.91 -16.93 -70.07
C PRO A 884 -27.48 -18.19 -69.30
N VAL A 885 -27.43 -19.33 -69.98
CA VAL A 885 -26.97 -20.61 -69.42
C VAL A 885 -25.50 -20.80 -69.73
#